data_AF-A0A3B3IJL1-F1
#
_entry.id   AF-A0A3B3IJL1-F1
#
_cell.length_a   1.000
_cell.length_b   1.000
_cell.length_c   1.000
_cell.angle_alpha   90.00
_cell.angle_beta   90.00
_cell.angle_gamma   90.00
#
_symmetry.space_group_name_H-M   'P 1'
#
loop_
_entity.id
_entity.type
_entity.pdbx_description
1 polymer ?
#
loop_
_entity_poly.entity_id
_entity_poly.type
_entity_poly.pdbx_seq_one_letter_code
_entity_poly.pdbx_strand_id
1 'polypeptide(L)'
;MVLYSTPYSSTCLHFLDGLSWSLVFPCYWLLDRLLASCVPTSLEKRQRSQDPCSFLTLCVLISVPLYLLLFFASLPFALLGFIIWAPLQAVRQPYLYTYRRPDKSEQCQAGPGGAGTGEWRPQGRSFCFCSANVCLLPDSLARFNNLSNTHKRALEMGKRIRNGASRPQIKIYIDSPTNTSISAASFSSLATGFRRTSSLDQRPDQTHTTNGPAETEVETMTECPIHPPGVTECPVHPSSGVQGSGECPVHQDDTTADCLLHSTNNSSDCPIHTSGEAADCPMHSPGGQSVPAQPDCHMREEGRQHRASIDCPLHTSGVQISISAPEPDPQEEDTVETRNHREVGGDTGSMTASRESLARYHACDGGIGISSNNTLSHVPRTSIFKRPGRKRRHGDETFDHEISAFFPANLDFMALQEVFDHGATSKLRRQLHRYFPYVLSDVGRYGWKGCCSRFKFLNSGLLLASRYPILDARFECYPNGRGEDALAAKGALFAKVHVGTSHQEQRVVGFITCTHLHAIEGDAAVRCEQLDLLLQWGAEFRQSSCQSPEGEKVLEDLVAFDVILGDLNFDNCSSEDKLEQQHALFTQYKDPCRLGPGEDKPWALGTLLDPSGLYDEDVTSAESLQKVMENEDGRKEYLVFPPSKNQCPGSSQKGRKIPLKGNGRRIDYILYSDEGLQPDWKLDIEEFSFVTQLAGLTDHLSVATRLAVSTGEEEP
;
A
#
# COMPACT_ATOMS: atom_id res chain seq x y z
N MET A 1 -24.53 6.02 19.71
CA MET A 1 -24.33 7.44 20.06
C MET A 1 -24.84 8.29 18.88
N VAL A 2 -24.28 9.48 18.60
CA VAL A 2 -24.66 10.32 17.45
C VAL A 2 -23.46 10.52 16.53
N LEU A 3 -23.62 10.22 15.23
CA LEU A 3 -22.58 10.44 14.22
C LEU A 3 -22.59 11.89 13.72
N TYR A 4 -21.44 12.56 13.78
CA TYR A 4 -21.31 13.98 13.47
C TYR A 4 -21.16 14.24 11.96
N SER A 5 -22.25 14.66 11.31
CA SER A 5 -22.28 15.02 9.88
C SER A 5 -21.69 16.41 9.56
N THR A 6 -21.33 17.19 10.59
CA THR A 6 -20.71 18.51 10.48
C THR A 6 -19.66 18.70 11.59
N PRO A 7 -18.55 19.45 11.36
CA PRO A 7 -17.54 19.66 12.39
C PRO A 7 -18.01 20.50 13.58
N TYR A 8 -19.11 21.25 13.43
CA TYR A 8 -19.64 22.18 14.43
C TYR A 8 -21.18 22.12 14.48
N SER A 9 -21.75 22.31 15.66
CA SER A 9 -23.20 22.24 15.92
C SER A 9 -24.02 23.41 15.33
N SER A 10 -23.40 24.44 14.76
CA SER A 10 -24.12 25.55 14.13
C SER A 10 -23.37 26.15 12.93
N THR A 11 -24.14 26.69 11.99
CA THR A 11 -23.63 27.38 10.79
C THR A 11 -22.77 28.60 11.15
N CYS A 12 -23.02 29.26 12.28
CA CYS A 12 -22.22 30.39 12.76
C CYS A 12 -20.79 29.96 13.11
N LEU A 13 -20.64 28.88 13.89
CA LEU A 13 -19.32 28.32 14.23
C LEU A 13 -18.57 27.85 12.97
N HIS A 14 -19.28 27.20 12.03
CA HIS A 14 -18.71 26.78 10.75
C HIS A 14 -18.28 27.97 9.86
N PHE A 15 -19.02 29.08 9.88
CA PHE A 15 -18.63 30.32 9.19
C PHE A 15 -17.39 30.96 9.83
N LEU A 16 -17.34 31.02 11.16
CA LEU A 16 -16.18 31.54 11.90
C LEU A 16 -14.92 30.70 11.67
N ASP A 17 -15.05 29.38 11.59
CA ASP A 17 -13.94 28.48 11.24
C ASP A 17 -13.44 28.76 9.82
N GLY A 18 -14.34 28.81 8.83
CA GLY A 18 -13.98 29.13 7.44
C GLY A 18 -13.36 30.53 7.27
N LEU A 19 -13.84 31.53 8.03
CA LEU A 19 -13.25 32.87 8.07
C LEU A 19 -11.85 32.84 8.70
N SER A 20 -11.69 32.11 9.81
CA SER A 20 -10.41 32.00 10.51
C SER A 20 -9.35 31.29 9.66
N TRP A 21 -9.72 30.20 8.97
CA TRP A 21 -8.85 29.53 8.00
C TRP A 21 -8.54 30.41 6.80
N SER A 22 -9.48 31.24 6.33
CA SER A 22 -9.22 32.19 5.24
C SER A 22 -8.16 33.24 5.61
N LEU A 23 -8.03 33.57 6.90
CA LEU A 23 -7.00 34.47 7.43
C LEU A 23 -5.66 33.76 7.72
N VAL A 24 -5.68 32.50 8.19
CA VAL A 24 -4.47 31.69 8.48
C VAL A 24 -3.83 31.12 7.22
N PHE A 25 -4.64 30.67 6.26
CA PHE A 25 -4.18 29.87 5.11
C PHE A 25 -3.07 30.52 4.28
N PRO A 26 -3.08 31.84 3.97
CA PRO A 26 -1.98 32.47 3.23
C PRO A 26 -0.64 32.30 3.94
N CYS A 27 -0.60 32.54 5.26
CA CYS A 27 0.62 32.41 6.06
C CYS A 27 1.08 30.96 6.18
N TYR A 28 0.15 30.02 6.40
CA TYR A 28 0.43 28.58 6.43
C TYR A 28 1.01 28.10 5.10
N TRP A 29 0.38 28.44 3.98
CA TRP A 29 0.80 28.02 2.64
C TRP A 29 2.16 28.61 2.25
N LEU A 30 2.41 29.89 2.58
CA LEU A 30 3.71 30.53 2.34
C LEU A 30 4.83 29.90 3.17
N LEU A 31 4.57 29.57 4.45
CA LEU A 31 5.52 28.87 5.30
C LEU A 31 5.81 27.45 4.78
N ASP A 32 4.77 26.70 4.39
CA ASP A 32 4.90 25.38 3.78
C ASP A 32 5.71 25.43 2.47
N ARG A 33 5.48 26.41 1.60
CA ARG A 33 6.30 26.60 0.38
C ARG A 33 7.76 26.96 0.69
N LEU A 34 8.00 27.81 1.70
CA LEU A 34 9.36 28.19 2.12
C LEU A 34 10.13 26.97 2.66
N LEU A 35 9.55 26.23 3.61
CA LEU A 35 10.16 25.03 4.19
C LEU A 35 10.36 23.94 3.13
N ALA A 36 9.39 23.73 2.24
CA ALA A 36 9.52 22.82 1.10
C ALA A 36 10.68 23.16 0.16
N SER A 37 11.03 24.45 0.00
CA SER A 37 12.18 24.85 -0.83
C SER A 37 13.53 24.45 -0.23
N CYS A 38 13.61 24.36 1.10
CA CYS A 38 14.81 23.99 1.85
C CYS A 38 15.06 22.47 1.89
N VAL A 39 14.02 21.64 1.74
CA VAL A 39 14.10 20.17 1.84
C VAL A 39 13.78 19.50 0.49
N PRO A 40 14.76 19.34 -0.41
CA PRO A 40 14.56 18.68 -1.70
C PRO A 40 14.59 17.15 -1.61
N THR A 41 13.66 16.49 -2.32
CA THR A 41 13.59 15.03 -2.45
C THR A 41 14.76 14.47 -3.28
N SER A 42 15.01 13.15 -3.24
CA SER A 42 16.03 12.51 -4.09
C SER A 42 15.73 12.65 -5.58
N LEU A 43 14.45 12.64 -5.97
CA LEU A 43 14.02 12.97 -7.34
C LEU A 43 14.36 14.42 -7.72
N GLU A 44 14.04 15.39 -6.87
CA GLU A 44 14.38 16.80 -7.12
C GLU A 44 15.90 17.03 -7.14
N LYS A 45 16.68 16.28 -6.33
CA LYS A 45 18.15 16.29 -6.36
C LYS A 45 18.70 15.70 -7.68
N ARG A 46 18.17 14.55 -8.13
CA ARG A 46 18.51 13.94 -9.43
C ARG A 46 18.23 14.91 -10.58
N GLN A 47 17.04 15.52 -10.61
CA GLN A 47 16.66 16.54 -11.60
C GLN A 47 17.59 17.77 -11.55
N ARG A 48 17.90 18.33 -10.37
CA ARG A 48 18.84 19.46 -10.23
C ARG A 48 20.25 19.14 -10.72
N SER A 49 20.71 17.89 -10.58
CA SER A 49 22.01 17.45 -11.14
C SER A 49 22.01 17.23 -12.66
N GLN A 50 20.84 17.24 -13.30
CA GLN A 50 20.64 17.02 -14.73
C GLN A 50 20.23 18.30 -15.49
N ASP A 51 19.94 19.41 -14.79
CA ASP A 51 19.67 20.72 -15.39
C ASP A 51 21.00 21.46 -15.64
N PRO A 52 21.45 21.65 -16.90
CA PRO A 52 22.67 22.38 -17.21
C PRO A 52 22.50 23.90 -17.09
N CYS A 53 21.26 24.39 -16.89
CA CYS A 53 20.95 25.80 -16.78
C CYS A 53 20.74 26.21 -15.31
N SER A 54 21.29 27.35 -14.91
CA SER A 54 21.08 27.93 -13.57
C SER A 54 19.65 28.44 -13.31
N PHE A 55 18.68 28.07 -14.15
CA PHE A 55 17.31 28.56 -14.15
C PHE A 55 16.55 28.19 -12.89
N LEU A 56 16.62 26.92 -12.45
CA LEU A 56 15.98 26.49 -11.21
C LEU A 56 16.57 27.20 -9.97
N THR A 57 17.90 27.39 -9.94
CA THR A 57 18.58 28.17 -8.90
C THR A 57 18.15 29.64 -8.91
N LEU A 58 18.03 30.27 -10.09
CA LEU A 58 17.53 31.64 -10.24
C LEU A 58 16.07 31.77 -9.80
N CYS A 59 15.22 30.79 -10.10
CA CYS A 59 13.84 30.73 -9.64
C CYS A 59 13.76 30.66 -8.10
N VAL A 60 14.64 29.89 -7.44
CA VAL A 60 14.73 29.86 -5.97
C VAL A 60 15.21 31.21 -5.41
N LEU A 61 16.26 31.80 -6.00
CA LEU A 61 16.80 33.11 -5.58
C LEU A 61 15.79 34.26 -5.69
N ILE A 62 14.84 34.20 -6.64
CA ILE A 62 13.79 35.22 -6.80
C ILE A 62 12.56 34.88 -5.93
N SER A 63 12.15 33.62 -5.87
CA SER A 63 10.93 33.23 -5.16
C SER A 63 11.05 33.20 -3.64
N VAL A 64 12.22 32.86 -3.07
CA VAL A 64 12.41 32.82 -1.61
C VAL A 64 12.26 34.22 -0.97
N PRO A 65 12.90 35.31 -1.46
CA PRO A 65 12.65 36.65 -0.96
C PRO A 65 11.20 37.11 -1.11
N LEU A 66 10.54 36.75 -2.22
CA LEU A 66 9.14 37.08 -2.47
C LEU A 66 8.21 36.36 -1.47
N TYR A 67 8.39 35.05 -1.26
CA TYR A 67 7.63 34.29 -0.29
C TYR A 67 7.89 34.75 1.15
N LEU A 68 9.12 35.13 1.51
CA LEU A 68 9.43 35.73 2.81
C LEU A 68 8.69 37.06 3.02
N LEU A 69 8.73 37.96 2.03
CA LEU A 69 8.02 39.25 2.09
C LEU A 69 6.50 39.05 2.27
N LEU A 70 5.90 38.15 1.49
CA LEU A 70 4.49 37.81 1.58
C LEU A 70 4.16 37.13 2.92
N PHE A 71 5.04 36.27 3.44
CA PHE A 71 4.87 35.58 4.72
C PHE A 71 4.79 36.61 5.85
N PHE A 72 5.76 37.52 5.96
CA PHE A 72 5.74 38.58 6.97
C PHE A 72 4.53 39.51 6.84
N ALA A 73 4.09 39.83 5.61
CA ALA A 73 2.87 40.60 5.38
C ALA A 73 1.58 39.85 5.80
N SER A 74 1.58 38.52 5.77
CA SER A 74 0.42 37.67 6.14
C SER A 74 0.29 37.39 7.64
N LEU A 75 1.38 37.50 8.42
CA LEU A 75 1.41 37.19 9.86
C LEU A 75 0.32 37.90 10.70
N PRO A 76 0.01 39.20 10.52
CA PRO A 76 -1.02 39.87 11.31
C PRO A 76 -2.42 39.30 11.09
N PHE A 77 -2.72 38.89 9.85
CA PHE A 77 -3.98 38.24 9.50
C PHE A 77 -4.03 36.83 10.08
N ALA A 78 -2.94 36.07 9.99
CA ALA A 78 -2.85 34.73 10.57
C ALA A 78 -2.96 34.73 12.11
N LEU A 79 -2.44 35.75 12.78
CA LEU A 79 -2.64 35.93 14.23
C LEU A 79 -4.11 36.20 14.58
N LEU A 80 -4.79 37.09 13.84
CA LEU A 80 -6.22 37.35 14.01
C LEU A 80 -7.05 36.08 13.73
N GLY A 81 -6.72 35.36 12.67
CA GLY A 81 -7.33 34.07 12.33
C GLY A 81 -7.13 33.04 13.44
N PHE A 82 -5.92 32.88 13.97
CA PHE A 82 -5.63 31.97 15.07
C PHE A 82 -6.42 32.30 16.35
N ILE A 83 -6.59 33.59 16.67
CA ILE A 83 -7.40 34.06 17.81
C ILE A 83 -8.88 33.68 17.66
N ILE A 84 -9.42 33.66 16.43
CA ILE A 84 -10.79 33.19 16.15
C ILE A 84 -10.84 31.65 16.15
N TRP A 85 -9.84 31.00 15.54
CA TRP A 85 -9.81 29.56 15.31
C TRP A 85 -9.61 28.72 16.58
N ALA A 86 -8.68 29.11 17.45
CA ALA A 86 -8.29 28.28 18.61
C ALA A 86 -9.44 28.05 19.62
N PRO A 87 -10.31 29.03 19.95
CA PRO A 87 -11.50 28.79 20.75
C PRO A 87 -12.52 27.85 20.10
N LEU A 88 -12.65 27.85 18.76
CA LEU A 88 -13.58 26.95 18.05
C LEU A 88 -13.17 25.48 18.22
N GLN A 89 -11.87 25.19 18.34
CA GLN A 89 -11.39 23.81 18.48
C GLN A 89 -11.84 23.13 19.79
N ALA A 90 -12.19 23.92 20.82
CA ALA A 90 -12.78 23.40 22.06
C ALA A 90 -14.22 22.90 21.90
N VAL A 91 -14.93 23.32 20.83
CA VAL A 91 -16.32 22.91 20.51
C VAL A 91 -16.44 22.17 19.18
N ARG A 92 -15.32 21.87 18.53
CA ARG A 92 -15.26 21.05 17.30
C ARG A 92 -15.53 19.58 17.62
N GLN A 93 -16.31 18.92 16.78
CA GLN A 93 -16.57 17.48 16.89
C GLN A 93 -15.29 16.65 16.66
N PRO A 94 -15.19 15.44 17.24
CA PRO A 94 -13.95 14.64 17.20
C PRO A 94 -13.68 13.93 15.85
N TYR A 95 -14.63 13.97 14.93
CA TYR A 95 -14.54 13.46 13.56
C TYR A 95 -15.64 14.06 12.69
N LEU A 96 -15.53 13.90 11.37
CA LEU A 96 -16.55 14.22 10.38
C LEU A 96 -17.01 12.95 9.63
N TYR A 97 -18.23 12.52 9.92
CA TYR A 97 -18.95 11.47 9.19
C TYR A 97 -19.54 12.03 7.90
N THR A 98 -19.35 11.34 6.79
CA THR A 98 -19.92 11.69 5.48
C THR A 98 -20.53 10.47 4.82
N TYR A 99 -21.73 10.65 4.26
CA TYR A 99 -22.43 9.64 3.47
C TYR A 99 -22.69 10.15 2.06
N ARG A 100 -22.38 9.34 1.04
CA ARG A 100 -22.88 9.50 -0.33
C ARG A 100 -23.67 8.25 -0.68
N ARG A 101 -24.92 8.41 -1.14
CA ARG A 101 -25.68 7.30 -1.72
C ARG A 101 -24.97 6.83 -3.00
N PRO A 102 -24.68 5.53 -3.19
CA PRO A 102 -24.11 5.01 -4.43
C PRO A 102 -25.08 5.24 -5.59
N ASP A 103 -24.54 5.44 -6.79
CA ASP A 103 -25.34 5.77 -7.95
C ASP A 103 -26.03 4.52 -8.54
N LYS A 104 -27.22 4.68 -9.13
CA LYS A 104 -28.10 3.53 -9.48
C LYS A 104 -27.48 2.54 -10.47
N SER A 105 -26.53 2.99 -11.28
CA SER A 105 -25.73 2.15 -12.20
C SER A 105 -24.77 1.23 -11.45
N GLU A 106 -24.03 1.76 -10.47
CA GLU A 106 -23.10 1.00 -9.62
C GLU A 106 -23.85 -0.09 -8.82
N GLN A 107 -25.06 0.22 -8.36
CA GLN A 107 -25.92 -0.72 -7.63
C GLN A 107 -26.37 -1.92 -8.47
N CYS A 108 -26.27 -1.87 -9.80
CA CYS A 108 -26.50 -3.00 -10.71
C CYS A 108 -25.21 -3.73 -11.14
N GLN A 109 -24.02 -3.14 -10.92
CA GLN A 109 -22.73 -3.79 -11.19
C GLN A 109 -22.21 -4.60 -9.99
N ALA A 110 -22.66 -4.27 -8.78
CA ALA A 110 -22.52 -5.15 -7.63
C ALA A 110 -23.28 -6.47 -7.91
N GLY A 111 -22.55 -7.59 -7.98
CA GLY A 111 -23.11 -8.92 -8.23
C GLY A 111 -24.01 -9.43 -7.09
N PRO A 112 -24.39 -10.73 -7.08
CA PRO A 112 -25.34 -11.27 -6.09
C PRO A 112 -24.90 -11.15 -4.61
N GLY A 113 -23.63 -10.83 -4.35
CA GLY A 113 -23.13 -10.39 -3.03
C GLY A 113 -23.16 -8.87 -2.84
N GLY A 114 -24.20 -8.18 -3.32
CA GLY A 114 -24.29 -6.72 -3.29
C GLY A 114 -24.26 -6.16 -1.87
N ALA A 115 -23.54 -5.04 -1.67
CA ALA A 115 -23.28 -4.41 -0.37
C ALA A 115 -24.50 -3.66 0.21
N GLY A 116 -25.63 -4.36 0.34
CA GLY A 116 -26.78 -3.94 1.14
C GLY A 116 -26.82 -4.67 2.49
N THR A 117 -27.55 -4.11 3.44
CA THR A 117 -27.93 -4.75 4.71
C THR A 117 -29.05 -5.77 4.47
N GLY A 118 -28.78 -6.76 3.62
CA GLY A 118 -29.72 -7.84 3.30
C GLY A 118 -29.78 -8.92 4.37
N GLU A 119 -30.56 -9.96 4.07
CA GLU A 119 -30.62 -11.20 4.85
C GLU A 119 -29.20 -11.77 5.04
N TRP A 120 -28.82 -11.94 6.31
CA TRP A 120 -27.58 -12.57 6.70
C TRP A 120 -27.71 -14.08 6.54
N ARG A 121 -26.91 -14.65 5.63
CA ARG A 121 -26.78 -16.10 5.47
C ARG A 121 -25.57 -16.58 6.26
N PRO A 122 -25.68 -17.60 7.13
CA PRO A 122 -24.61 -17.92 8.08
C PRO A 122 -23.37 -18.60 7.47
N GLN A 123 -23.45 -19.07 6.22
CA GLN A 123 -22.37 -19.77 5.54
C GLN A 123 -21.67 -18.88 4.51
N GLY A 124 -20.34 -18.81 4.58
CA GLY A 124 -19.49 -18.32 3.49
C GLY A 124 -19.57 -16.82 3.20
N ARG A 125 -19.74 -15.98 4.24
CA ARG A 125 -19.80 -14.52 4.08
C ARG A 125 -18.50 -13.87 4.53
N SER A 126 -17.73 -13.38 3.56
CA SER A 126 -16.38 -12.83 3.80
C SER A 126 -16.33 -11.31 3.77
N PHE A 127 -15.53 -10.74 4.67
CA PHE A 127 -15.29 -9.29 4.79
C PHE A 127 -13.83 -8.99 4.51
N CYS A 128 -13.57 -7.95 3.73
CA CYS A 128 -12.23 -7.55 3.35
C CYS A 128 -11.82 -6.21 4.00
N PHE A 129 -10.72 -6.24 4.74
CA PHE A 129 -10.15 -5.14 5.50
C PHE A 129 -8.80 -4.73 4.92
N CYS A 130 -8.47 -3.45 4.93
CA CYS A 130 -7.15 -2.96 4.53
C CYS A 130 -6.70 -1.76 5.37
N SER A 131 -5.42 -1.75 5.76
CA SER A 131 -4.74 -0.60 6.37
C SER A 131 -3.69 -0.04 5.41
N ALA A 132 -3.50 1.28 5.43
CA ALA A 132 -2.39 1.94 4.74
C ALA A 132 -2.01 3.27 5.42
N ASN A 133 -0.77 3.38 5.90
CA ASN A 133 -0.19 4.70 6.11
C ASN A 133 0.06 5.36 4.74
N VAL A 134 -0.47 6.57 4.55
CA VAL A 134 -0.40 7.31 3.29
C VAL A 134 0.44 8.58 3.37
N CYS A 135 1.03 8.90 4.53
CA CYS A 135 1.96 10.02 4.73
C CYS A 135 1.50 11.31 4.01
N LEU A 136 0.22 11.68 4.18
CA LEU A 136 -0.40 12.87 3.56
C LEU A 136 -0.24 14.10 4.46
N LEU A 137 1.00 14.31 4.89
CA LEU A 137 1.44 15.48 5.65
C LEU A 137 1.45 16.75 4.75
N PRO A 138 1.46 17.95 5.35
CA PRO A 138 1.89 19.18 4.67
C PRO A 138 3.15 18.95 3.82
N ASP A 139 3.26 19.57 2.65
CA ASP A 139 4.28 19.24 1.64
C ASP A 139 5.71 19.41 2.15
N SER A 140 5.94 20.40 3.01
CA SER A 140 7.18 20.63 3.78
C SER A 140 7.55 19.50 4.75
N LEU A 141 6.56 18.85 5.38
CA LEU A 141 6.77 17.72 6.29
C LEU A 141 6.90 16.39 5.53
N ALA A 142 6.10 16.16 4.49
CA ALA A 142 6.20 14.97 3.63
C ALA A 142 7.60 14.79 3.01
N ARG A 143 8.35 15.88 2.84
CA ARG A 143 9.72 15.90 2.29
C ARG A 143 10.77 15.26 3.20
N PHE A 144 10.52 15.10 4.50
CA PHE A 144 11.41 14.34 5.39
C PHE A 144 11.33 12.83 5.07
N ASN A 145 10.13 12.31 4.82
CA ASN A 145 9.87 10.98 4.23
C ASN A 145 10.17 10.93 2.72
N ASN A 146 10.98 11.86 2.20
CA ASN A 146 11.34 12.00 0.78
C ASN A 146 10.15 12.21 -0.21
N LEU A 147 8.93 12.43 0.28
CA LEU A 147 7.71 12.55 -0.52
C LEU A 147 7.43 14.02 -0.88
N SER A 148 6.66 14.26 -1.94
CA SER A 148 6.27 15.61 -2.36
C SER A 148 4.94 15.62 -3.12
N ASN A 149 4.39 16.81 -3.37
CA ASN A 149 3.13 16.99 -4.08
C ASN A 149 1.95 16.29 -3.37
N THR A 150 1.82 16.42 -2.04
CA THR A 150 0.77 15.77 -1.22
C THR A 150 -0.63 15.85 -1.87
N HIS A 151 -1.00 17.04 -2.36
CA HIS A 151 -2.25 17.29 -3.08
C HIS A 151 -2.48 16.46 -4.35
N LYS A 152 -1.42 16.05 -5.06
CA LYS A 152 -1.49 15.18 -6.25
C LYS A 152 -1.48 13.71 -5.82
N ARG A 153 -0.61 13.34 -4.86
CA ARG A 153 -0.53 12.01 -4.24
C ARG A 153 -1.90 11.56 -3.74
N ALA A 154 -2.59 12.38 -2.95
CA ALA A 154 -3.92 12.09 -2.39
C ALA A 154 -5.01 11.83 -3.46
N LEU A 155 -4.97 12.57 -4.57
CA LEU A 155 -5.87 12.36 -5.70
C LEU A 155 -5.58 11.02 -6.39
N GLU A 156 -4.31 10.70 -6.59
CA GLU A 156 -3.88 9.48 -7.28
C GLU A 156 -4.07 8.22 -6.41
N MET A 157 -3.71 8.26 -5.13
CA MET A 157 -4.02 7.22 -4.14
C MET A 157 -5.50 6.86 -4.15
N GLY A 158 -6.38 7.87 -4.08
CA GLY A 158 -7.83 7.67 -4.10
C GLY A 158 -8.33 6.99 -5.38
N LYS A 159 -7.74 7.30 -6.55
CA LYS A 159 -8.01 6.56 -7.79
C LYS A 159 -7.50 5.13 -7.71
N ARG A 160 -6.27 4.90 -7.25
CA ARG A 160 -5.66 3.55 -7.19
C ARG A 160 -6.41 2.63 -6.23
N ILE A 161 -6.76 3.10 -5.03
CA ILE A 161 -7.60 2.39 -4.06
C ILE A 161 -8.94 1.99 -4.68
N ARG A 162 -9.67 2.96 -5.25
CA ARG A 162 -10.95 2.70 -5.95
C ARG A 162 -10.78 1.69 -7.09
N ASN A 163 -9.79 1.90 -7.96
CA ASN A 163 -9.54 1.06 -9.13
C ASN A 163 -9.10 -0.37 -8.75
N GLY A 164 -8.46 -0.58 -7.59
CA GLY A 164 -8.16 -1.91 -7.06
C GLY A 164 -9.40 -2.58 -6.46
N ALA A 165 -10.10 -1.87 -5.57
CA ALA A 165 -11.29 -2.37 -4.87
C ALA A 165 -12.45 -2.73 -5.83
N SER A 166 -12.62 -1.94 -6.91
CA SER A 166 -13.66 -2.12 -7.94
C SER A 166 -13.34 -3.20 -8.98
N ARG A 167 -12.24 -3.97 -8.83
CA ARG A 167 -11.88 -5.03 -9.80
C ARG A 167 -12.92 -6.16 -9.75
N PRO A 168 -13.36 -6.70 -10.91
CA PRO A 168 -14.19 -7.89 -10.93
C PRO A 168 -13.42 -9.09 -10.36
N GLN A 169 -14.01 -9.81 -9.41
CA GLN A 169 -13.41 -10.99 -8.79
C GLN A 169 -13.58 -12.22 -9.69
N ILE A 170 -12.68 -12.38 -10.67
CA ILE A 170 -12.71 -13.48 -11.64
C ILE A 170 -12.30 -14.80 -10.98
N LYS A 171 -13.28 -15.56 -10.45
CA LYS A 171 -13.08 -16.95 -10.02
C LYS A 171 -13.10 -17.86 -11.25
N ILE A 172 -11.92 -18.33 -11.69
CA ILE A 172 -11.80 -19.29 -12.81
C ILE A 172 -11.96 -20.72 -12.27
N TYR A 173 -13.12 -21.32 -12.52
CA TYR A 173 -13.35 -22.75 -12.29
C TYR A 173 -12.75 -23.54 -13.44
N ILE A 174 -12.00 -24.61 -13.12
CA ILE A 174 -11.38 -25.51 -14.10
C ILE A 174 -11.89 -26.93 -13.83
N ASP A 175 -13.04 -27.25 -14.43
CA ASP A 175 -13.57 -28.60 -14.42
C ASP A 175 -12.59 -29.51 -15.18
N SER A 176 -11.90 -30.37 -14.43
CA SER A 176 -10.98 -31.35 -15.01
C SER A 176 -11.81 -32.50 -15.60
N PRO A 177 -11.67 -32.84 -16.90
CA PRO A 177 -12.55 -33.79 -17.57
C PRO A 177 -12.20 -35.25 -17.21
N THR A 178 -12.48 -35.63 -15.97
CA THR A 178 -12.38 -36.99 -15.42
C THR A 178 -13.54 -37.23 -14.46
N ASN A 179 -14.36 -38.25 -14.77
CA ASN A 179 -15.50 -38.76 -13.99
C ASN A 179 -16.79 -37.91 -13.97
N THR A 180 -17.49 -37.87 -15.10
CA THR A 180 -18.95 -37.68 -15.11
C THR A 180 -19.68 -38.97 -14.68
N SER A 181 -19.98 -39.17 -13.39
CA SER A 181 -21.21 -39.84 -12.90
C SER A 181 -21.22 -40.03 -11.38
N ILE A 182 -22.44 -39.95 -10.80
CA ILE A 182 -22.80 -40.14 -9.38
C ILE A 182 -22.60 -38.89 -8.51
N SER A 183 -23.58 -38.65 -7.64
CA SER A 183 -23.81 -37.39 -6.92
C SER A 183 -23.30 -37.40 -5.47
N ALA A 184 -23.14 -36.19 -4.93
CA ALA A 184 -22.99 -35.84 -3.51
C ALA A 184 -21.66 -36.18 -2.80
N ALA A 185 -21.38 -35.34 -1.79
CA ALA A 185 -20.42 -35.48 -0.68
C ALA A 185 -19.09 -36.25 -0.94
N SER A 186 -18.00 -35.50 -1.10
CA SER A 186 -16.66 -36.00 -0.76
C SER A 186 -15.72 -34.87 -0.35
N PHE A 187 -15.93 -34.32 0.85
CA PHE A 187 -14.87 -33.61 1.58
C PHE A 187 -13.87 -34.66 2.08
N SER A 188 -12.58 -34.51 1.73
CA SER A 188 -11.54 -35.49 2.08
C SER A 188 -10.97 -35.28 3.49
N SER A 189 -11.81 -35.38 4.52
CA SER A 189 -11.42 -35.36 5.93
C SER A 189 -11.07 -36.76 6.44
N LEU A 190 -9.91 -37.30 6.05
CA LEU A 190 -9.37 -38.58 6.57
C LEU A 190 -7.92 -38.47 7.05
N ALA A 191 -7.76 -37.89 8.24
CA ALA A 191 -6.48 -37.76 8.95
C ALA A 191 -6.46 -38.54 10.29
N THR A 192 -7.16 -39.68 10.37
CA THR A 192 -7.06 -40.64 11.48
C THR A 192 -6.23 -41.85 11.05
N GLY A 193 -5.01 -41.95 11.58
CA GLY A 193 -4.00 -42.90 11.09
C GLY A 193 -4.17 -44.33 11.62
N PHE A 194 -3.58 -45.29 10.89
CA PHE A 194 -3.40 -46.67 11.39
C PHE A 194 -1.93 -47.11 11.32
N ARG A 195 -1.45 -47.71 12.41
CA ARG A 195 -0.12 -48.32 12.48
C ARG A 195 -0.01 -49.50 11.53
N ARG A 196 1.11 -49.62 10.81
CA ARG A 196 1.44 -50.83 10.04
C ARG A 196 1.97 -51.90 11.00
N THR A 197 1.45 -53.12 10.91
CA THR A 197 1.79 -54.24 11.80
C THR A 197 2.90 -55.12 11.22
N SER A 198 3.80 -55.57 12.09
CA SER A 198 4.70 -56.70 11.85
C SER A 198 4.95 -57.41 13.20
N SER A 199 5.05 -58.73 13.19
CA SER A 199 4.88 -59.57 14.38
C SER A 199 6.04 -60.56 14.59
N LEU A 200 6.19 -61.00 15.85
CA LEU A 200 7.20 -61.94 16.38
C LEU A 200 8.62 -61.31 16.48
N ASP A 201 9.45 -61.61 17.50
CA ASP A 201 9.24 -62.58 18.59
C ASP A 201 9.93 -62.25 19.94
N GLN A 202 9.48 -62.94 21.00
CA GLN A 202 10.21 -63.32 22.24
C GLN A 202 10.87 -62.26 23.19
N ARG A 203 10.12 -61.95 24.25
CA ARG A 203 10.50 -62.05 25.70
C ARG A 203 11.58 -61.08 26.30
N PRO A 204 11.76 -61.00 27.65
CA PRO A 204 11.51 -59.70 28.31
C PRO A 204 12.55 -59.27 29.39
N ASP A 205 12.21 -58.17 30.07
CA ASP A 205 12.61 -57.77 31.43
C ASP A 205 14.10 -57.65 31.80
N GLN A 206 14.56 -56.41 31.98
CA GLN A 206 14.82 -55.93 33.34
C GLN A 206 14.94 -54.40 33.48
N THR A 207 14.39 -53.88 34.58
CA THR A 207 14.62 -52.52 35.08
C THR A 207 15.87 -52.48 35.95
N HIS A 208 16.68 -51.42 35.87
CA HIS A 208 17.38 -50.89 37.05
C HIS A 208 17.72 -49.40 36.89
N THR A 209 17.85 -48.72 38.02
CA THR A 209 18.05 -47.26 38.15
C THR A 209 19.47 -46.93 38.65
N THR A 210 19.74 -45.61 38.77
CA THR A 210 20.56 -44.95 39.82
C THR A 210 21.93 -44.39 39.39
N ASN A 211 21.99 -43.06 39.33
CA ASN A 211 23.08 -42.10 39.66
C ASN A 211 24.53 -42.29 39.15
N GLY A 212 25.20 -41.16 38.87
CA GLY A 212 26.65 -41.07 38.62
C GLY A 212 27.50 -40.97 39.93
N PRO A 213 28.71 -40.35 39.93
CA PRO A 213 29.08 -39.17 39.13
C PRO A 213 30.42 -39.27 38.35
N ALA A 214 30.78 -38.13 37.75
CA ALA A 214 32.05 -37.72 37.12
C ALA A 214 33.32 -38.57 37.32
N GLU A 215 34.05 -38.77 36.21
CA GLU A 215 35.37 -38.12 36.06
C GLU A 215 35.77 -37.94 34.57
N THR A 216 36.93 -37.32 34.37
CA THR A 216 37.61 -36.90 33.13
C THR A 216 37.67 -37.93 32.00
N GLU A 217 37.50 -37.50 30.73
CA GLU A 217 38.56 -37.55 29.69
C GLU A 217 38.16 -36.82 28.38
N VAL A 218 39.06 -36.82 27.39
CA VAL A 218 39.11 -35.87 26.25
C VAL A 218 38.52 -36.46 24.94
N GLU A 219 38.24 -35.55 24.00
CA GLU A 219 37.72 -35.76 22.64
C GLU A 219 38.27 -36.99 21.87
N THR A 220 37.43 -37.51 20.97
CA THR A 220 37.90 -37.83 19.61
C THR A 220 36.74 -37.71 18.62
N MET A 221 36.96 -36.99 17.52
CA MET A 221 36.00 -36.91 16.42
C MET A 221 36.15 -38.08 15.44
N THR A 222 35.03 -38.40 14.79
CA THR A 222 34.88 -39.14 13.53
C THR A 222 36.15 -39.58 12.79
N GLU A 223 36.27 -40.89 12.54
CA GLU A 223 37.03 -41.40 11.41
C GLU A 223 36.05 -41.94 10.34
N CYS A 224 36.30 -41.59 9.07
CA CYS A 224 35.57 -42.14 7.92
C CYS A 224 36.34 -43.35 7.36
N PRO A 225 35.65 -44.36 6.82
CA PRO A 225 36.30 -45.62 6.49
C PRO A 225 37.20 -45.50 5.26
N ILE A 226 38.48 -45.88 5.40
CA ILE A 226 39.28 -46.66 4.42
C ILE A 226 40.69 -46.93 5.01
N HIS A 227 41.07 -48.23 5.09
CA HIS A 227 42.35 -48.84 5.52
C HIS A 227 42.56 -49.20 7.03
N PRO A 228 43.07 -50.42 7.34
CA PRO A 228 43.52 -50.88 8.66
C PRO A 228 45.05 -50.68 8.87
N PRO A 229 45.62 -50.91 10.08
CA PRO A 229 46.85 -50.23 10.50
C PRO A 229 48.18 -50.98 10.25
N GLY A 230 49.25 -50.19 10.03
CA GLY A 230 50.64 -50.58 10.32
C GLY A 230 51.71 -50.01 9.36
N VAL A 231 52.63 -49.18 9.89
CA VAL A 231 53.97 -48.83 9.34
C VAL A 231 53.97 -47.97 8.05
N THR A 232 54.67 -46.83 7.90
CA THR A 232 55.39 -45.87 8.80
C THR A 232 55.56 -44.51 8.07
N GLU A 233 55.86 -43.44 8.82
CA GLU A 233 56.53 -42.19 8.39
C GLU A 233 55.91 -41.27 7.30
N CYS A 234 55.42 -40.09 7.73
CA CYS A 234 55.95 -38.81 7.24
C CYS A 234 55.58 -37.62 8.18
N PRO A 235 56.50 -36.72 8.57
CA PRO A 235 56.18 -35.48 9.31
C PRO A 235 55.60 -34.41 8.35
N VAL A 236 54.47 -33.74 8.59
CA VAL A 236 54.01 -32.95 9.76
C VAL A 236 54.65 -31.55 9.83
N HIS A 237 53.82 -30.52 9.64
CA HIS A 237 54.13 -29.11 9.92
C HIS A 237 54.28 -28.87 11.44
N PRO A 238 55.23 -28.05 11.90
CA PRO A 238 55.29 -27.60 13.29
C PRO A 238 54.35 -26.40 13.56
N SER A 239 53.86 -26.31 14.81
CA SER A 239 52.86 -25.33 15.24
C SER A 239 53.44 -24.18 16.08
N SER A 240 52.84 -23.00 15.94
CA SER A 240 52.68 -21.93 16.96
C SER A 240 53.58 -21.86 18.22
N GLY A 241 54.32 -20.76 18.37
CA GLY A 241 54.28 -19.99 19.65
C GLY A 241 55.58 -19.44 20.25
N VAL A 242 55.48 -18.18 20.74
CA VAL A 242 56.20 -17.55 21.88
C VAL A 242 57.65 -17.03 21.68
N GLN A 243 57.75 -15.69 21.73
CA GLN A 243 58.80 -14.78 22.27
C GLN A 243 60.31 -15.16 22.23
N GLY A 244 61.16 -14.24 21.72
CA GLY A 244 62.58 -14.16 22.12
C GLY A 244 63.54 -13.31 21.26
N SER A 245 63.84 -12.08 21.71
CA SER A 245 65.10 -11.30 21.57
C SER A 245 66.03 -11.38 20.32
N GLY A 246 66.44 -10.20 19.83
CA GLY A 246 67.66 -9.96 19.03
C GLY A 246 67.54 -10.26 17.53
N GLU A 247 68.31 -9.64 16.63
CA GLU A 247 69.18 -8.45 16.73
C GLU A 247 69.46 -7.97 15.28
N CYS A 248 69.54 -6.66 15.02
CA CYS A 248 69.90 -6.14 13.68
C CYS A 248 71.42 -5.87 13.59
N PRO A 249 72.01 -6.08 12.41
CA PRO A 249 72.95 -5.09 11.85
C PRO A 249 72.35 -4.39 10.60
N VAL A 250 72.30 -3.04 10.53
CA VAL A 250 73.36 -2.12 10.03
C VAL A 250 73.37 -2.07 8.47
N HIS A 251 72.73 -1.06 7.83
CA HIS A 251 73.33 0.19 7.28
C HIS A 251 74.13 -0.03 5.95
N GLN A 252 74.38 0.90 5.01
CA GLN A 252 74.09 2.34 4.72
C GLN A 252 74.49 2.63 3.23
N ASP A 253 74.20 3.72 2.51
CA ASP A 253 73.27 4.89 2.63
C ASP A 253 73.09 5.55 1.22
N ASP A 254 72.38 6.70 1.14
CA ASP A 254 72.51 7.78 0.11
C ASP A 254 72.04 7.49 -1.36
N THR A 255 71.73 8.47 -2.24
CA THR A 255 71.76 9.97 -2.17
C THR A 255 70.61 10.62 -3.00
N THR A 256 70.55 11.96 -3.04
CA THR A 256 69.47 12.77 -3.68
C THR A 256 69.83 13.50 -4.99
N ALA A 257 68.80 13.68 -5.85
CA ALA A 257 68.51 14.87 -6.70
C ALA A 257 69.22 15.16 -8.07
N ASP A 258 68.44 15.89 -8.90
CA ASP A 258 68.76 16.86 -9.97
C ASP A 258 69.43 16.51 -11.34
N CYS A 259 68.56 16.34 -12.34
CA CYS A 259 68.31 17.25 -13.50
C CYS A 259 69.44 17.65 -14.52
N LEU A 260 69.19 17.45 -15.83
CA LEU A 260 69.07 18.50 -16.90
C LEU A 260 69.17 17.96 -18.36
N LEU A 261 68.29 18.48 -19.26
CA LEU A 261 68.40 18.83 -20.71
C LEU A 261 69.31 18.00 -21.67
N HIS A 262 69.02 17.75 -22.96
CA HIS A 262 68.08 18.30 -24.00
C HIS A 262 67.90 17.20 -25.12
N SER A 263 67.36 17.30 -26.37
CA SER A 263 66.88 18.38 -27.27
C SER A 263 66.02 17.84 -28.46
N THR A 264 65.20 18.70 -29.10
CA THR A 264 64.83 18.86 -30.56
C THR A 264 64.75 17.67 -31.57
N ASN A 265 63.87 17.62 -32.60
CA ASN A 265 62.99 18.65 -33.21
C ASN A 265 61.85 18.14 -34.16
N ASN A 266 60.89 19.04 -34.44
CA ASN A 266 60.06 19.23 -35.69
C ASN A 266 58.79 18.40 -36.07
N SER A 267 57.86 19.15 -36.70
CA SER A 267 56.65 18.80 -37.52
C SER A 267 55.53 17.94 -36.88
N SER A 268 54.24 18.31 -36.76
CA SER A 268 53.27 19.15 -37.53
C SER A 268 52.41 18.38 -38.54
N ASP A 269 51.12 18.15 -38.21
CA ASP A 269 49.96 18.75 -38.91
C ASP A 269 48.60 18.17 -38.45
N CYS A 270 47.52 18.93 -38.70
CA CYS A 270 46.12 18.48 -38.57
C CYS A 270 45.35 18.85 -39.85
N PRO A 271 44.50 17.97 -40.41
CA PRO A 271 43.68 18.32 -41.57
C PRO A 271 42.34 18.94 -41.18
N ILE A 272 42.06 20.13 -41.75
CA ILE A 272 40.71 20.71 -41.87
C ILE A 272 40.29 20.54 -43.33
N HIS A 273 39.00 20.27 -43.58
CA HIS A 273 38.40 20.44 -44.91
C HIS A 273 37.31 21.51 -44.90
N THR A 274 37.16 22.20 -46.03
CA THR A 274 36.50 23.51 -46.17
C THR A 274 35.22 23.46 -47.02
N SER A 275 34.56 24.62 -47.11
CA SER A 275 33.18 24.85 -47.53
C SER A 275 32.99 25.37 -48.97
N GLY A 276 31.79 25.17 -49.53
CA GLY A 276 31.21 25.86 -50.70
C GLY A 276 30.00 25.09 -51.25
N GLU A 277 28.96 25.67 -51.85
CA GLU A 277 28.58 27.09 -52.02
C GLU A 277 27.03 27.20 -52.17
N ALA A 278 26.46 28.32 -52.68
CA ALA A 278 25.06 28.71 -52.44
C ALA A 278 24.05 28.61 -53.61
N ALA A 279 22.75 28.77 -53.26
CA ALA A 279 21.58 29.04 -54.12
C ALA A 279 21.08 27.89 -55.05
N ASP A 280 19.82 27.83 -55.51
CA ASP A 280 18.77 28.87 -55.58
C ASP A 280 17.33 28.28 -55.58
N CYS A 281 16.28 29.13 -55.61
CA CYS A 281 14.86 28.72 -55.73
C CYS A 281 14.09 29.52 -56.81
N PRO A 282 13.23 28.88 -57.64
CA PRO A 282 12.22 29.56 -58.45
C PRO A 282 10.79 29.46 -57.87
N MET A 283 9.90 30.34 -58.34
CA MET A 283 8.54 30.57 -57.82
C MET A 283 7.45 30.49 -58.91
N HIS A 284 6.19 30.56 -58.47
CA HIS A 284 4.94 30.81 -59.22
C HIS A 284 4.25 29.68 -60.00
N SER A 285 2.94 29.70 -60.28
CA SER A 285 1.70 30.18 -59.59
C SER A 285 0.47 29.50 -60.30
N PRO A 286 -0.77 30.04 -60.49
CA PRO A 286 -1.96 29.32 -59.99
C PRO A 286 -3.13 29.08 -60.99
N GLY A 287 -4.13 28.29 -60.57
CA GLY A 287 -5.45 28.15 -61.22
C GLY A 287 -5.98 26.70 -61.20
N GLY A 288 -7.30 26.42 -61.17
CA GLY A 288 -8.44 27.34 -61.11
C GLY A 288 -9.79 26.61 -60.84
N GLN A 289 -10.83 27.40 -60.60
CA GLN A 289 -12.21 27.06 -60.21
C GLN A 289 -12.90 25.89 -60.96
N SER A 290 -13.72 25.09 -60.27
CA SER A 290 -15.17 24.92 -60.59
C SER A 290 -15.92 23.97 -59.61
N VAL A 291 -17.24 24.13 -59.54
CA VAL A 291 -18.25 23.61 -58.59
C VAL A 291 -19.63 23.70 -59.29
N PRO A 292 -20.75 22.99 -58.95
CA PRO A 292 -20.99 21.73 -58.21
C PRO A 292 -21.73 20.66 -59.07
N ALA A 293 -22.13 19.52 -58.46
CA ALA A 293 -23.48 18.94 -58.68
C ALA A 293 -23.92 18.00 -57.52
N GLN A 294 -25.16 18.18 -57.06
CA GLN A 294 -25.99 17.27 -56.24
C GLN A 294 -27.19 16.79 -57.12
N PRO A 295 -28.16 15.95 -56.68
CA PRO A 295 -28.37 15.29 -55.37
C PRO A 295 -28.30 13.73 -55.54
N ASP A 296 -29.15 12.80 -55.06
CA ASP A 296 -30.41 12.81 -54.30
C ASP A 296 -30.78 11.41 -53.69
N CYS A 297 -31.84 11.39 -52.86
CA CYS A 297 -32.84 10.33 -52.63
C CYS A 297 -32.51 9.02 -51.86
N HIS A 298 -33.08 8.97 -50.64
CA HIS A 298 -34.02 7.95 -50.11
C HIS A 298 -33.72 6.44 -50.28
N MET A 299 -33.52 5.62 -49.23
CA MET A 299 -34.35 5.30 -48.03
C MET A 299 -35.13 3.98 -48.15
N ARG A 300 -35.33 3.35 -46.97
CA ARG A 300 -36.29 2.27 -46.62
C ARG A 300 -35.78 0.81 -46.70
N GLU A 301 -36.22 -0.19 -45.90
CA GLU A 301 -36.62 -0.39 -44.47
C GLU A 301 -37.24 -1.82 -44.39
N GLU A 302 -37.06 -2.56 -43.28
CA GLU A 302 -37.64 -3.90 -43.00
C GLU A 302 -37.30 -5.07 -43.97
N GLY A 303 -37.26 -6.36 -43.58
CA GLY A 303 -37.33 -6.95 -42.24
C GLY A 303 -37.52 -8.50 -42.27
N ARG A 304 -37.48 -9.12 -41.07
CA ARG A 304 -37.97 -10.47 -40.68
C ARG A 304 -37.23 -11.78 -41.08
N GLN A 305 -36.89 -12.49 -39.98
CA GLN A 305 -37.23 -13.90 -39.65
C GLN A 305 -36.29 -15.08 -40.01
N HIS A 306 -36.20 -15.96 -38.99
CA HIS A 306 -35.41 -17.20 -38.88
C HIS A 306 -35.56 -18.23 -40.01
N ARG A 307 -34.48 -18.99 -40.20
CA ARG A 307 -34.55 -20.46 -40.25
C ARG A 307 -33.56 -21.06 -39.24
N ALA A 308 -33.87 -22.25 -38.72
CA ALA A 308 -32.97 -23.08 -37.93
C ALA A 308 -32.63 -24.34 -38.74
N SER A 309 -31.44 -24.91 -38.55
CA SER A 309 -31.06 -26.19 -39.15
C SER A 309 -29.92 -26.89 -38.42
N ILE A 310 -30.25 -28.03 -37.82
CA ILE A 310 -29.41 -29.24 -37.69
C ILE A 310 -28.20 -29.15 -36.75
N ASP A 311 -28.30 -29.87 -35.63
CA ASP A 311 -27.18 -30.18 -34.73
C ASP A 311 -26.14 -31.13 -35.35
N CYS A 312 -24.89 -31.01 -34.89
CA CYS A 312 -23.86 -32.04 -34.98
C CYS A 312 -23.03 -31.98 -33.67
N PRO A 313 -22.48 -33.10 -33.16
CA PRO A 313 -22.28 -33.26 -31.72
C PRO A 313 -21.11 -32.47 -31.11
N LEU A 314 -21.24 -32.27 -29.79
CA LEU A 314 -20.41 -31.44 -28.93
C LEU A 314 -18.93 -31.87 -28.86
N HIS A 315 -18.04 -30.88 -28.77
CA HIS A 315 -16.69 -31.03 -28.21
C HIS A 315 -16.46 -29.96 -27.13
N THR A 316 -17.08 -30.14 -25.97
CA THR A 316 -17.11 -29.15 -24.87
C THR A 316 -15.90 -29.27 -23.94
N SER A 317 -14.75 -28.73 -24.36
CA SER A 317 -13.71 -28.28 -23.42
C SER A 317 -14.04 -26.87 -22.92
N GLY A 318 -15.11 -26.75 -22.15
CA GLY A 318 -15.69 -25.45 -21.74
C GLY A 318 -14.92 -24.81 -20.59
N VAL A 319 -14.12 -23.78 -20.88
CA VAL A 319 -13.63 -22.86 -19.84
C VAL A 319 -14.64 -21.73 -19.70
N GLN A 320 -15.50 -21.80 -18.67
CA GLN A 320 -16.55 -20.80 -18.46
C GLN A 320 -15.96 -19.52 -17.81
N ILE A 321 -15.45 -18.62 -18.65
CA ILE A 321 -14.94 -17.32 -18.23
C ILE A 321 -16.12 -16.33 -18.11
N SER A 322 -16.50 -15.99 -16.88
CA SER A 322 -17.43 -14.88 -16.61
C SER A 322 -16.63 -13.60 -16.36
N ILE A 323 -16.77 -12.61 -17.25
CA ILE A 323 -16.18 -11.28 -17.12
C ILE A 323 -17.31 -10.25 -17.15
N SER A 324 -17.52 -9.57 -16.02
CA SER A 324 -18.22 -8.29 -15.97
C SER A 324 -17.19 -7.18 -16.15
N ALA A 325 -17.18 -6.53 -17.32
CA ALA A 325 -16.36 -5.36 -17.59
C ALA A 325 -17.23 -4.09 -17.55
N PRO A 326 -16.84 -3.02 -16.85
CA PRO A 326 -17.51 -1.74 -16.95
C PRO A 326 -17.17 -1.05 -18.29
N GLU A 327 -18.13 -0.33 -18.87
CA GLU A 327 -17.86 0.54 -20.02
C GLU A 327 -17.14 1.83 -19.56
N PRO A 328 -16.33 2.48 -20.42
CA PRO A 328 -15.67 3.72 -20.09
C PRO A 328 -16.64 4.91 -20.20
N ASP A 329 -17.04 5.49 -19.06
CA ASP A 329 -17.82 6.73 -19.03
C ASP A 329 -17.09 7.90 -19.74
N PRO A 330 -17.84 8.82 -20.39
CA PRO A 330 -17.27 9.98 -21.05
C PRO A 330 -16.65 10.97 -20.06
N GLN A 331 -15.69 11.76 -20.55
CA GLN A 331 -15.17 12.91 -19.80
C GLN A 331 -16.18 14.06 -19.86
N GLU A 332 -16.88 14.36 -18.76
CA GLU A 332 -17.67 15.58 -18.64
C GLU A 332 -16.81 16.78 -18.19
N GLU A 333 -17.04 17.93 -18.81
CA GLU A 333 -16.42 19.21 -18.49
C GLU A 333 -17.13 19.91 -17.31
N ASP A 334 -16.47 20.86 -16.63
CA ASP A 334 -17.00 21.51 -15.43
C ASP A 334 -18.27 22.35 -15.71
N THR A 335 -19.46 21.77 -15.48
CA THR A 335 -20.74 22.51 -15.48
C THR A 335 -20.87 23.42 -14.25
N VAL A 336 -20.50 24.69 -14.39
CA VAL A 336 -20.70 25.73 -13.36
C VAL A 336 -22.12 26.29 -13.42
N GLU A 337 -22.81 26.40 -12.27
CA GLU A 337 -24.17 26.92 -12.19
C GLU A 337 -24.28 28.39 -12.66
N THR A 338 -25.32 28.68 -13.44
CA THR A 338 -25.57 30.01 -14.02
C THR A 338 -25.97 31.05 -12.99
N ARG A 339 -25.30 32.22 -13.00
CA ARG A 339 -25.83 33.46 -12.43
C ARG A 339 -25.52 34.67 -13.32
N ASN A 340 -26.57 35.34 -13.79
CA ASN A 340 -26.47 36.47 -14.71
C ASN A 340 -25.82 37.71 -14.04
N HIS A 341 -24.88 38.36 -14.73
CA HIS A 341 -25.12 39.69 -15.33
C HIS A 341 -23.91 40.31 -16.09
N ARG A 342 -24.21 40.79 -17.30
CA ARG A 342 -23.56 41.87 -18.09
C ARG A 342 -22.13 41.69 -18.62
N GLU A 343 -22.02 41.94 -19.93
CA GLU A 343 -20.79 42.07 -20.69
C GLU A 343 -20.14 43.46 -20.50
N VAL A 344 -18.80 43.50 -20.48
CA VAL A 344 -17.98 44.55 -21.13
C VAL A 344 -16.76 43.82 -21.71
N GLY A 345 -16.42 44.07 -22.98
CA GLY A 345 -15.34 43.36 -23.69
C GLY A 345 -13.94 43.94 -23.47
N GLY A 346 -12.92 43.11 -23.67
CA GLY A 346 -11.51 43.48 -23.69
C GLY A 346 -10.65 42.27 -24.09
N ASP A 347 -10.07 42.28 -25.29
CA ASP A 347 -9.39 41.15 -25.91
C ASP A 347 -7.85 41.31 -25.85
N THR A 348 -7.11 40.26 -25.47
CA THR A 348 -5.74 40.01 -25.97
C THR A 348 -5.17 38.62 -25.60
N GLY A 349 -4.74 37.86 -26.62
CA GLY A 349 -3.53 37.03 -26.55
C GLY A 349 -3.65 35.57 -26.10
N SER A 350 -3.84 34.64 -27.05
CA SER A 350 -3.64 33.20 -26.85
C SER A 350 -2.90 32.58 -28.04
N MET A 351 -1.70 32.02 -27.77
CA MET A 351 -0.82 31.22 -28.64
C MET A 351 0.22 30.55 -27.71
N THR A 352 0.74 29.31 -27.89
CA THR A 352 0.62 28.29 -28.96
C THR A 352 0.52 26.88 -28.36
N ALA A 353 -0.01 25.90 -29.11
CA ALA A 353 0.13 24.46 -28.82
C ALA A 353 0.55 23.65 -30.07
N SER A 354 1.45 22.67 -29.92
CA SER A 354 1.88 21.70 -30.94
C SER A 354 2.94 20.73 -30.36
N ARG A 355 3.12 19.48 -30.85
CA ARG A 355 2.25 18.55 -31.60
C ARG A 355 2.93 17.14 -31.60
N GLU A 356 2.34 16.22 -32.37
CA GLU A 356 2.83 14.89 -32.81
C GLU A 356 2.43 13.67 -31.96
N SER A 357 2.08 12.51 -32.54
CA SER A 357 1.57 12.25 -33.91
C SER A 357 0.84 10.90 -33.95
N LEU A 358 -0.29 10.79 -34.66
CA LEU A 358 -1.06 9.55 -34.82
C LEU A 358 -1.62 9.49 -36.25
N ALA A 359 -1.29 8.44 -37.00
CA ALA A 359 -1.75 8.23 -38.37
C ALA A 359 -2.08 6.75 -38.63
N ARG A 360 -3.04 6.49 -39.53
CA ARG A 360 -3.37 5.16 -40.07
C ARG A 360 -3.28 5.18 -41.61
N TYR A 361 -2.89 4.03 -42.16
CA TYR A 361 -3.25 3.45 -43.47
C TYR A 361 -4.03 4.29 -44.49
N HIS A 362 -3.59 4.21 -45.75
CA HIS A 362 -4.37 3.56 -46.82
C HIS A 362 -3.42 3.04 -47.93
N ALA A 363 -3.86 2.05 -48.70
CA ALA A 363 -3.13 1.48 -49.84
C ALA A 363 -4.09 0.97 -50.93
N CYS A 364 -3.73 1.23 -52.20
CA CYS A 364 -4.32 0.79 -53.48
C CYS A 364 -3.30 1.19 -54.58
N ASP A 365 -3.26 0.62 -55.78
CA ASP A 365 -3.61 -0.71 -56.31
C ASP A 365 -2.85 -0.86 -57.66
N GLY A 366 -2.67 -2.07 -58.19
CA GLY A 366 -1.97 -2.28 -59.47
C GLY A 366 -1.48 -3.71 -59.70
N GLY A 367 -2.38 -4.61 -60.11
CA GLY A 367 -2.06 -6.01 -60.40
C GLY A 367 -1.97 -6.37 -61.89
N ILE A 368 -1.44 -7.58 -62.18
CA ILE A 368 -1.68 -8.48 -63.32
C ILE A 368 -0.92 -9.79 -63.00
N GLY A 369 -1.57 -10.97 -63.01
CA GLY A 369 -0.91 -12.21 -62.50
C GLY A 369 -1.71 -13.53 -62.45
N ILE A 370 -2.59 -13.76 -63.42
CA ILE A 370 -3.38 -14.96 -63.78
C ILE A 370 -3.02 -16.35 -63.13
N SER A 371 -4.07 -17.07 -62.68
CA SER A 371 -4.25 -18.55 -62.55
C SER A 371 -3.85 -19.35 -61.28
N SER A 372 -4.87 -19.60 -60.43
CA SER A 372 -5.27 -20.92 -59.86
C SER A 372 -4.22 -21.97 -59.42
N ASN A 373 -4.23 -22.36 -58.14
CA ASN A 373 -4.95 -23.57 -57.67
C ASN A 373 -4.75 -23.85 -56.16
N ASN A 374 -5.64 -24.67 -55.59
CA ASN A 374 -5.53 -25.18 -54.21
C ASN A 374 -4.33 -26.13 -54.03
N THR A 375 -3.63 -26.04 -52.90
CA THR A 375 -3.36 -27.19 -52.00
C THR A 375 -2.97 -26.69 -50.61
N LEU A 376 -3.42 -27.41 -49.58
CA LEU A 376 -3.22 -27.08 -48.17
C LEU A 376 -1.86 -27.60 -47.65
N SER A 377 -1.04 -26.74 -47.05
CA SER A 377 0.13 -27.17 -46.26
C SER A 377 0.46 -26.20 -45.12
N HIS A 378 -0.40 -26.12 -44.11
CA HIS A 378 -0.07 -25.41 -42.87
C HIS A 378 1.01 -26.19 -42.10
N VAL A 379 2.18 -25.57 -41.91
CA VAL A 379 3.16 -25.99 -40.90
C VAL A 379 3.09 -24.98 -39.75
N PRO A 380 2.44 -25.30 -38.61
CA PRO A 380 2.38 -24.40 -37.47
C PRO A 380 3.75 -24.31 -36.81
N ARG A 381 4.39 -23.14 -36.82
CA ARG A 381 5.54 -22.89 -35.93
C ARG A 381 5.02 -22.84 -34.49
N THR A 382 5.48 -23.78 -33.66
CA THR A 382 5.12 -23.89 -32.25
C THR A 382 5.77 -22.78 -31.42
N SER A 383 5.04 -21.69 -31.18
CA SER A 383 5.41 -20.73 -30.14
C SER A 383 5.28 -21.39 -28.77
N ILE A 384 6.42 -21.65 -28.12
CA ILE A 384 6.45 -22.23 -26.77
C ILE A 384 5.96 -21.16 -25.78
N PHE A 385 4.67 -21.20 -25.47
CA PHE A 385 4.11 -20.51 -24.31
C PHE A 385 4.77 -21.06 -23.04
N LYS A 386 5.74 -20.31 -22.50
CA LYS A 386 6.17 -20.50 -21.11
C LYS A 386 4.96 -20.23 -20.22
N ARG A 387 4.45 -21.28 -19.59
CA ARG A 387 3.42 -21.17 -18.55
C ARG A 387 3.89 -20.17 -17.49
N PRO A 388 3.03 -19.31 -16.92
CA PRO A 388 3.37 -18.60 -15.70
C PRO A 388 3.75 -19.63 -14.63
N GLY A 389 4.74 -19.30 -13.80
CA GLY A 389 5.20 -20.18 -12.74
C GLY A 389 4.03 -20.51 -11.81
N ARG A 390 3.68 -21.79 -11.68
CA ARG A 390 2.68 -22.27 -10.73
C ARG A 390 3.15 -21.87 -9.33
N LYS A 391 2.58 -20.82 -8.72
CA LYS A 391 2.83 -20.45 -7.32
C LYS A 391 2.78 -21.75 -6.50
N ARG A 392 3.85 -22.06 -5.77
CA ARG A 392 3.86 -23.21 -4.86
C ARG A 392 2.79 -22.92 -3.81
N ARG A 393 1.70 -23.71 -3.77
CA ARG A 393 0.87 -23.77 -2.56
C ARG A 393 1.80 -24.13 -1.40
N HIS A 394 1.90 -23.24 -0.42
CA HIS A 394 2.70 -23.49 0.78
C HIS A 394 1.88 -24.45 1.64
N GLY A 395 2.29 -25.72 1.71
CA GLY A 395 1.47 -26.81 2.24
C GLY A 395 1.36 -26.87 3.77
N ASP A 396 1.41 -25.71 4.43
CA ASP A 396 1.57 -25.55 5.88
C ASP A 396 0.67 -24.42 6.45
N GLU A 397 0.12 -23.55 5.59
CA GLU A 397 -0.86 -22.51 5.94
C GLU A 397 -2.25 -22.90 5.42
N THR A 398 -3.30 -22.52 6.14
CA THR A 398 -4.70 -22.84 5.79
C THR A 398 -5.36 -21.84 4.84
N PHE A 399 -4.69 -20.73 4.53
CA PHE A 399 -5.23 -19.60 3.76
C PHE A 399 -4.24 -19.11 2.70
N ASP A 400 -4.74 -18.42 1.66
CA ASP A 400 -3.87 -17.87 0.61
C ASP A 400 -3.16 -16.59 1.08
N HIS A 401 -1.84 -16.52 0.89
CA HIS A 401 -1.04 -15.33 1.23
C HIS A 401 -0.22 -14.83 0.02
N GLU A 402 -0.23 -13.52 -0.28
CA GLU A 402 0.57 -12.97 -1.38
C GLU A 402 1.08 -11.53 -1.21
N ILE A 403 2.04 -11.18 -2.07
CA ILE A 403 2.38 -9.79 -2.39
C ILE A 403 1.59 -9.45 -3.67
N SER A 404 0.79 -8.40 -3.65
CA SER A 404 -0.13 -8.05 -4.74
C SER A 404 0.10 -6.65 -5.30
N ALA A 405 0.04 -6.50 -6.63
CA ALA A 405 0.11 -5.21 -7.32
C ALA A 405 -1.19 -4.38 -7.20
N PHE A 406 -2.23 -4.92 -6.56
CA PHE A 406 -3.55 -4.31 -6.47
C PHE A 406 -4.14 -4.44 -5.07
N PHE A 407 -4.96 -3.48 -4.66
CA PHE A 407 -5.88 -3.70 -3.55
C PHE A 407 -6.84 -4.86 -3.88
N PRO A 408 -7.25 -5.66 -2.88
CA PRO A 408 -8.13 -6.80 -3.09
C PRO A 408 -9.47 -6.36 -3.68
N ALA A 409 -9.99 -7.18 -4.60
CA ALA A 409 -11.33 -7.01 -5.14
C ALA A 409 -12.38 -7.15 -4.02
N ASN A 410 -13.46 -6.38 -4.13
CA ASN A 410 -14.53 -6.34 -3.14
C ASN A 410 -14.04 -5.95 -1.73
N LEU A 411 -13.10 -5.00 -1.63
CA LEU A 411 -12.69 -4.42 -0.35
C LEU A 411 -13.90 -3.80 0.38
N ASP A 412 -14.07 -4.07 1.68
CA ASP A 412 -15.23 -3.61 2.46
C ASP A 412 -14.89 -2.44 3.38
N PHE A 413 -13.71 -2.46 3.99
CA PHE A 413 -13.26 -1.49 4.98
C PHE A 413 -11.81 -1.05 4.69
N MET A 414 -11.60 0.26 4.57
CA MET A 414 -10.27 0.87 4.37
C MET A 414 -9.95 1.81 5.54
N ALA A 415 -8.93 1.49 6.31
CA ALA A 415 -8.38 2.34 7.35
C ALA A 415 -7.10 3.01 6.82
N LEU A 416 -6.98 4.33 6.99
CA LEU A 416 -5.82 5.10 6.55
C LEU A 416 -5.20 5.87 7.71
N GLN A 417 -3.87 5.95 7.70
CA GLN A 417 -3.06 6.72 8.65
C GLN A 417 -2.39 7.91 7.94
N GLU A 418 -2.04 8.95 8.71
CA GLU A 418 -1.41 10.20 8.25
C GLU A 418 -2.17 11.02 7.20
N VAL A 419 -3.50 10.95 7.21
CA VAL A 419 -4.43 11.77 6.42
C VAL A 419 -4.55 13.19 7.04
N PHE A 420 -3.42 13.88 7.21
CA PHE A 420 -3.30 15.13 7.98
C PHE A 420 -3.68 16.39 7.19
N ASP A 421 -3.18 16.56 5.95
CA ASP A 421 -3.41 17.79 5.18
C ASP A 421 -4.87 17.90 4.71
N HIS A 422 -5.57 18.94 5.16
CA HIS A 422 -7.01 19.10 4.94
C HIS A 422 -7.41 19.15 3.45
N GLY A 423 -6.54 19.68 2.59
CA GLY A 423 -6.77 19.74 1.14
C GLY A 423 -6.56 18.39 0.44
N ALA A 424 -5.58 17.61 0.91
CA ALA A 424 -5.33 16.22 0.53
C ALA A 424 -6.49 15.32 0.97
N THR A 425 -6.90 15.39 2.24
CA THR A 425 -8.07 14.69 2.81
C THR A 425 -9.33 14.96 1.99
N SER A 426 -9.57 16.21 1.60
CA SER A 426 -10.72 16.62 0.77
C SER A 426 -10.64 16.16 -0.69
N LYS A 427 -9.48 15.77 -1.20
CA LYS A 427 -9.30 15.16 -2.54
C LYS A 427 -9.43 13.64 -2.49
N LEU A 428 -8.78 13.01 -1.52
CA LEU A 428 -8.83 11.58 -1.24
C LEU A 428 -10.27 11.12 -0.95
N ARG A 429 -10.95 11.77 0.00
CA ARG A 429 -12.36 11.48 0.36
C ARG A 429 -13.31 11.56 -0.84
N ARG A 430 -13.08 12.47 -1.80
CA ARG A 430 -13.88 12.59 -3.03
C ARG A 430 -13.63 11.49 -4.08
N GLN A 431 -12.52 10.77 -3.99
CA GLN A 431 -12.29 9.56 -4.79
C GLN A 431 -12.81 8.31 -4.07
N LEU A 432 -12.63 8.21 -2.74
CA LEU A 432 -13.14 7.10 -1.93
C LEU A 432 -14.68 7.01 -1.96
N HIS A 433 -15.39 8.15 -1.97
CA HIS A 433 -16.86 8.22 -2.12
C HIS A 433 -17.40 7.72 -3.47
N ARG A 434 -16.55 7.26 -4.39
CA ARG A 434 -16.94 6.57 -5.64
C ARG A 434 -16.87 5.03 -5.50
N TYR A 435 -16.91 4.52 -4.28
CA TYR A 435 -16.87 3.08 -3.96
C TYR A 435 -17.27 2.80 -2.51
N PHE A 436 -16.83 3.62 -1.56
CA PHE A 436 -17.21 3.56 -0.14
C PHE A 436 -18.30 4.61 0.15
N PRO A 437 -19.57 4.24 0.37
CA PRO A 437 -20.64 5.19 0.65
C PRO A 437 -20.48 5.91 2.00
N TYR A 438 -19.78 5.29 2.96
CA TYR A 438 -19.66 5.76 4.35
C TYR A 438 -18.19 6.08 4.67
N VAL A 439 -17.89 7.31 5.07
CA VAL A 439 -16.51 7.73 5.41
C VAL A 439 -16.48 8.59 6.67
N LEU A 440 -15.76 8.12 7.70
CA LEU A 440 -15.29 8.93 8.83
C LEU A 440 -13.94 9.55 8.44
N SER A 441 -13.84 10.87 8.52
CA SER A 441 -12.67 11.65 8.09
C SER A 441 -12.42 12.82 9.02
N ASP A 442 -11.26 13.48 8.89
CA ASP A 442 -10.87 14.62 9.73
C ASP A 442 -10.97 14.29 11.23
N VAL A 443 -10.53 13.07 11.57
CA VAL A 443 -10.58 12.49 12.90
C VAL A 443 -9.50 13.12 13.78
N GLY A 444 -9.81 13.33 15.05
CA GLY A 444 -8.91 13.96 16.01
C GLY A 444 -9.44 15.31 16.52
N ARG A 445 -8.63 15.96 17.36
CA ARG A 445 -8.92 17.30 17.91
C ARG A 445 -7.70 18.18 17.73
N TYR A 446 -7.92 19.45 17.43
CA TYR A 446 -6.89 20.48 17.41
C TYR A 446 -6.86 21.25 18.74
N GLY A 447 -5.79 22.01 18.99
CA GLY A 447 -5.70 22.89 20.16
C GLY A 447 -5.55 22.15 21.50
N TRP A 448 -6.17 22.68 22.56
CA TRP A 448 -6.05 22.18 23.93
C TRP A 448 -7.28 21.36 24.38
N LYS A 449 -7.06 20.14 24.88
CA LYS A 449 -8.03 19.37 25.68
C LYS A 449 -8.00 19.86 27.15
N GLY A 450 -8.36 21.13 27.37
CA GLY A 450 -8.32 21.78 28.68
C GLY A 450 -6.91 22.26 29.11
N CYS A 451 -6.84 22.96 30.24
CA CYS A 451 -5.70 23.79 30.66
C CYS A 451 -4.36 23.06 30.86
N CYS A 452 -4.36 21.76 31.16
CA CYS A 452 -3.15 20.98 31.42
C CYS A 452 -2.70 20.11 30.23
N SER A 453 -3.29 20.28 29.05
CA SER A 453 -2.99 19.48 27.86
C SER A 453 -1.88 20.10 26.98
N ARG A 454 -1.22 19.27 26.17
CA ARG A 454 -0.39 19.77 25.06
C ARG A 454 -1.25 20.24 23.90
N PHE A 455 -0.84 21.32 23.24
CA PHE A 455 -1.48 21.84 22.04
C PHE A 455 -1.31 20.87 20.85
N LYS A 456 -2.39 20.56 20.15
CA LYS A 456 -2.39 19.75 18.93
C LYS A 456 -2.49 20.63 17.67
N PHE A 457 -1.44 20.63 16.86
CA PHE A 457 -1.39 21.31 15.56
C PHE A 457 -1.95 20.44 14.44
N LEU A 458 -1.74 19.13 14.50
CA LEU A 458 -2.32 18.15 13.59
C LEU A 458 -3.43 17.36 14.28
N ASN A 459 -4.39 16.87 13.50
CA ASN A 459 -5.42 15.95 13.96
C ASN A 459 -4.82 14.53 14.14
N SER A 460 -5.61 13.46 14.14
CA SER A 460 -5.05 12.10 14.32
C SER A 460 -4.47 11.49 13.05
N GLY A 461 -4.72 12.11 11.89
CA GLY A 461 -4.41 11.54 10.57
C GLY A 461 -5.25 10.31 10.23
N LEU A 462 -6.26 9.93 11.02
CA LEU A 462 -7.05 8.74 10.76
C LEU A 462 -8.22 9.03 9.80
N LEU A 463 -8.50 8.09 8.90
CA LEU A 463 -9.69 8.04 8.07
C LEU A 463 -10.18 6.59 7.96
N LEU A 464 -11.47 6.34 8.17
CA LEU A 464 -12.10 5.03 7.97
C LEU A 464 -13.18 5.13 6.89
N ALA A 465 -13.03 4.37 5.82
CA ALA A 465 -14.01 4.23 4.75
C ALA A 465 -14.64 2.84 4.79
N SER A 466 -15.95 2.74 4.51
CA SER A 466 -16.74 1.52 4.67
C SER A 466 -17.78 1.38 3.55
N ARG A 467 -17.99 0.14 3.07
CA ARG A 467 -19.14 -0.24 2.23
C ARG A 467 -20.44 -0.36 3.04
N TYR A 468 -20.34 -0.64 4.33
CA TYR A 468 -21.46 -0.90 5.24
C TYR A 468 -21.80 0.32 6.12
N PRO A 469 -23.09 0.53 6.47
CA PRO A 469 -23.50 1.61 7.36
C PRO A 469 -22.73 1.60 8.67
N ILE A 470 -22.18 2.77 9.03
CA ILE A 470 -21.62 2.99 10.36
C ILE A 470 -22.80 3.34 11.28
N LEU A 471 -22.88 2.66 12.43
CA LEU A 471 -23.91 2.87 13.45
C LEU A 471 -23.40 3.81 14.55
N ASP A 472 -22.14 3.63 14.94
CA ASP A 472 -21.53 4.34 16.05
C ASP A 472 -20.04 4.54 15.81
N ALA A 473 -19.47 5.60 16.39
CA ALA A 473 -18.03 5.87 16.35
C ALA A 473 -17.56 6.73 17.52
N ARG A 474 -16.42 6.36 18.10
CA ARG A 474 -15.72 7.07 19.20
C ARG A 474 -14.26 7.27 18.80
N PHE A 475 -13.70 8.44 19.06
CA PHE A 475 -12.26 8.70 18.93
C PHE A 475 -11.66 9.17 20.26
N GLU A 476 -10.55 8.55 20.65
CA GLU A 476 -9.73 8.96 21.79
C GLU A 476 -8.28 9.24 21.37
N CYS A 477 -7.71 10.31 21.92
CA CYS A 477 -6.33 10.73 21.70
C CYS A 477 -5.45 10.19 22.83
N TYR A 478 -4.31 9.59 22.49
CA TYR A 478 -3.33 9.13 23.47
C TYR A 478 -2.73 10.32 24.25
N PRO A 479 -2.54 10.18 25.58
CA PRO A 479 -2.12 11.30 26.44
C PRO A 479 -0.59 11.52 26.45
N ASN A 480 0.17 10.49 26.10
CA ASN A 480 1.58 10.31 26.48
C ASN A 480 2.61 10.57 25.36
N GLY A 481 2.16 10.91 24.15
CA GLY A 481 3.03 11.14 22.97
C GLY A 481 4.13 12.19 23.20
N ARG A 482 5.31 11.91 22.67
CA ARG A 482 6.57 12.67 22.88
C ARG A 482 7.07 13.31 21.57
N GLY A 483 8.09 14.17 21.66
CA GLY A 483 8.71 14.82 20.49
C GLY A 483 7.70 15.52 19.59
N GLU A 484 7.75 15.24 18.29
CA GLU A 484 6.86 15.82 17.27
C GLU A 484 5.45 15.20 17.31
N ASP A 485 5.34 13.90 17.62
CA ASP A 485 4.06 13.21 17.86
C ASP A 485 3.25 13.83 19.01
N ALA A 486 3.93 14.51 19.95
CA ALA A 486 3.27 15.29 20.98
C ALA A 486 2.36 16.42 20.41
N LEU A 487 2.62 16.86 19.17
CA LEU A 487 1.88 17.91 18.45
C LEU A 487 0.76 17.36 17.54
N ALA A 488 0.75 16.05 17.25
CA ALA A 488 -0.32 15.38 16.51
C ALA A 488 -1.32 14.72 17.47
N ALA A 489 -2.60 14.64 17.11
CA ALA A 489 -3.63 14.01 17.94
C ALA A 489 -3.67 12.48 17.74
N LYS A 490 -2.52 11.80 17.75
CA LYS A 490 -2.42 10.33 17.64
C LYS A 490 -3.30 9.62 18.67
N GLY A 491 -3.90 8.51 18.29
CA GLY A 491 -5.05 7.95 19.00
C GLY A 491 -5.69 6.75 18.32
N ALA A 492 -6.86 6.37 18.80
CA ALA A 492 -7.67 5.28 18.28
C ALA A 492 -9.08 5.75 17.90
N LEU A 493 -9.56 5.33 16.72
CA LEU A 493 -10.91 5.49 16.21
C LEU A 493 -11.61 4.13 16.26
N PHE A 494 -12.59 4.00 17.13
CA PHE A 494 -13.46 2.84 17.24
C PHE A 494 -14.74 3.09 16.43
N ALA A 495 -15.21 2.10 15.68
CA ALA A 495 -16.44 2.15 14.90
C ALA A 495 -17.23 0.84 15.00
N LYS A 496 -18.56 0.95 15.02
CA LYS A 496 -19.52 -0.17 14.98
C LYS A 496 -20.28 -0.10 13.65
N VAL A 497 -20.28 -1.17 12.87
CA VAL A 497 -20.87 -1.22 11.50
C VAL A 497 -22.00 -2.23 11.41
N HIS A 498 -23.03 -1.95 10.60
CA HIS A 498 -24.15 -2.85 10.32
C HIS A 498 -23.89 -3.65 9.03
N VAL A 499 -23.63 -4.95 9.16
CA VAL A 499 -23.24 -5.81 8.03
C VAL A 499 -24.37 -6.65 7.45
N GLY A 500 -25.43 -6.94 8.22
CA GLY A 500 -26.64 -7.61 7.72
C GLY A 500 -27.70 -7.79 8.80
N THR A 501 -28.74 -8.57 8.51
CA THR A 501 -29.83 -8.85 9.47
C THR A 501 -30.17 -10.34 9.43
N SER A 502 -30.21 -11.03 10.57
CA SER A 502 -30.44 -12.48 10.66
C SER A 502 -31.86 -12.88 10.25
N HIS A 503 -32.07 -14.18 10.01
CA HIS A 503 -33.42 -14.75 9.79
C HIS A 503 -34.38 -14.56 10.98
N GLN A 504 -33.89 -14.13 12.15
CA GLN A 504 -34.68 -13.76 13.34
C GLN A 504 -34.83 -12.23 13.50
N GLU A 505 -34.61 -11.47 12.42
CA GLU A 505 -34.62 -10.00 12.37
C GLU A 505 -33.59 -9.30 13.29
N GLN A 506 -32.65 -10.04 13.91
CA GLN A 506 -31.55 -9.46 14.70
C GLN A 506 -30.56 -8.76 13.78
N ARG A 507 -30.08 -7.59 14.21
CA ARG A 507 -29.02 -6.87 13.49
C ARG A 507 -27.69 -7.61 13.66
N VAL A 508 -26.96 -7.77 12.57
CA VAL A 508 -25.59 -8.31 12.56
C VAL A 508 -24.61 -7.16 12.40
N VAL A 509 -23.64 -7.07 13.32
CA VAL A 509 -22.69 -5.97 13.45
C VAL A 509 -21.25 -6.45 13.42
N GLY A 510 -20.33 -5.53 13.16
CA GLY A 510 -18.90 -5.74 13.35
C GLY A 510 -18.24 -4.54 14.04
N PHE A 511 -17.13 -4.80 14.74
CA PHE A 511 -16.32 -3.78 15.39
C PHE A 511 -15.01 -3.57 14.63
N ILE A 512 -14.64 -2.31 14.44
CA ILE A 512 -13.43 -1.91 13.71
C ILE A 512 -12.72 -0.82 14.51
N THR A 513 -11.45 -1.04 14.81
CA THR A 513 -10.58 -0.05 15.46
C THR A 513 -9.43 0.33 14.55
N CYS A 514 -9.37 1.60 14.15
CA CYS A 514 -8.23 2.18 13.44
C CYS A 514 -7.33 2.92 14.43
N THR A 515 -6.01 2.71 14.41
CA THR A 515 -5.08 3.46 15.28
C THR A 515 -3.80 3.89 14.55
N HIS A 516 -3.08 4.84 15.14
CA HIS A 516 -1.71 5.20 14.81
C HIS A 516 -0.98 5.49 16.13
N LEU A 517 0.02 4.67 16.47
CA LEU A 517 0.78 4.76 17.71
C LEU A 517 1.98 5.73 17.62
N HIS A 518 2.64 5.95 18.76
CA HIS A 518 3.83 6.80 18.91
C HIS A 518 5.05 6.27 18.12
N ALA A 519 5.63 7.11 17.27
CA ALA A 519 6.58 6.75 16.23
C ALA A 519 8.06 6.76 16.63
N ILE A 520 8.43 7.38 17.76
CA ILE A 520 9.84 7.52 18.12
C ILE A 520 10.41 6.16 18.52
N GLU A 521 11.49 5.75 17.86
CA GLU A 521 12.19 4.49 18.18
C GLU A 521 12.74 4.51 19.61
N GLY A 522 12.62 3.38 20.32
CA GLY A 522 13.07 3.24 21.71
C GLY A 522 12.12 3.81 22.77
N ASP A 523 11.07 4.55 22.40
CA ASP A 523 9.98 4.98 23.32
C ASP A 523 8.99 3.82 23.62
N ALA A 524 9.45 2.58 23.71
CA ALA A 524 8.65 1.36 23.82
C ALA A 524 7.58 1.42 24.95
N ALA A 525 7.93 1.96 26.12
CA ALA A 525 7.01 2.14 27.23
C ALA A 525 5.82 3.07 26.91
N VAL A 526 5.99 4.04 25.99
CA VAL A 526 4.92 4.92 25.49
C VAL A 526 3.94 4.09 24.64
N ARG A 527 4.44 3.21 23.77
CA ARG A 527 3.61 2.33 22.94
C ARG A 527 2.88 1.29 23.78
N CYS A 528 3.51 0.68 24.79
CA CYS A 528 2.82 -0.22 25.72
C CYS A 528 1.62 0.44 26.40
N GLU A 529 1.79 1.62 27.01
CA GLU A 529 0.68 2.38 27.63
C GLU A 529 -0.43 2.71 26.61
N GLN A 530 -0.07 2.97 25.34
CA GLN A 530 -1.06 3.18 24.27
C GLN A 530 -1.81 1.89 23.89
N LEU A 531 -1.16 0.72 23.97
CA LEU A 531 -1.81 -0.57 23.74
C LEU A 531 -2.72 -0.99 24.91
N ASP A 532 -2.35 -0.70 26.16
CA ASP A 532 -3.24 -0.85 27.31
C ASP A 532 -4.51 0.00 27.14
N LEU A 533 -4.34 1.27 26.78
CA LEU A 533 -5.46 2.20 26.52
C LEU A 533 -6.31 1.77 25.31
N LEU A 534 -5.69 1.22 24.25
CA LEU A 534 -6.38 0.69 23.07
C LEU A 534 -7.35 -0.45 23.46
N LEU A 535 -6.89 -1.40 24.28
CA LEU A 535 -7.72 -2.49 24.79
C LEU A 535 -8.84 -1.99 25.72
N GLN A 536 -8.51 -1.09 26.66
CA GLN A 536 -9.47 -0.52 27.60
C GLN A 536 -10.59 0.23 26.86
N TRP A 537 -10.24 1.18 25.98
CA TRP A 537 -11.21 2.01 25.26
C TRP A 537 -12.05 1.20 24.26
N GLY A 538 -11.48 0.12 23.69
CA GLY A 538 -12.22 -0.84 22.87
C GLY A 538 -13.30 -1.57 23.66
N ALA A 539 -12.96 -2.07 24.85
CA ALA A 539 -13.93 -2.71 25.76
C ALA A 539 -15.03 -1.72 26.22
N GLU A 540 -14.66 -0.50 26.61
CA GLU A 540 -15.61 0.57 26.93
C GLU A 540 -16.55 0.91 25.75
N PHE A 541 -16.02 0.97 24.52
CA PHE A 541 -16.81 1.26 23.33
C PHE A 541 -17.79 0.14 22.99
N ARG A 542 -17.37 -1.14 23.09
CA ARG A 542 -18.28 -2.29 22.94
C ARG A 542 -19.42 -2.22 23.97
N GLN A 543 -19.10 -2.05 25.26
CA GLN A 543 -20.09 -1.96 26.33
C GLN A 543 -21.09 -0.80 26.12
N SER A 544 -20.61 0.40 25.78
CA SER A 544 -21.45 1.58 25.62
C SER A 544 -22.22 1.65 24.29
N SER A 545 -21.80 0.93 23.26
CA SER A 545 -22.51 0.87 21.95
C SER A 545 -23.44 -0.32 21.79
N CYS A 546 -23.47 -1.26 22.74
CA CYS A 546 -24.46 -2.35 22.81
C CYS A 546 -25.63 -2.07 23.77
N GLN A 547 -25.59 -1.00 24.57
CA GLN A 547 -26.72 -0.58 25.40
C GLN A 547 -27.85 0.00 24.53
N SER A 548 -29.04 -0.60 24.60
CA SER A 548 -30.24 -0.08 23.95
C SER A 548 -30.85 1.10 24.74
N PRO A 549 -31.60 2.01 24.09
CA PRO A 549 -32.36 3.04 24.79
C PRO A 549 -33.41 2.43 25.73
N GLU A 550 -33.56 2.99 26.93
CA GLU A 550 -34.51 2.49 27.92
C GLU A 550 -35.94 2.43 27.38
N GLY A 551 -36.52 1.23 27.36
CA GLY A 551 -37.92 0.98 26.98
C GLY A 551 -38.12 0.26 25.65
N GLU A 552 -37.11 0.17 24.78
CA GLU A 552 -37.23 -0.51 23.48
C GLU A 552 -36.72 -1.97 23.57
N LYS A 553 -37.59 -2.94 23.24
CA LYS A 553 -37.24 -4.38 23.22
C LYS A 553 -36.44 -4.77 21.97
N VAL A 554 -35.30 -4.11 21.77
CA VAL A 554 -34.34 -4.47 20.71
C VAL A 554 -33.64 -5.77 21.11
N LEU A 555 -33.61 -6.75 20.21
CA LEU A 555 -32.80 -7.96 20.39
C LEU A 555 -31.31 -7.59 20.31
N GLU A 556 -30.47 -8.27 21.09
CA GLU A 556 -29.03 -7.99 21.13
C GLU A 556 -28.36 -8.18 19.74
N ASP A 557 -27.44 -7.29 19.41
CA ASP A 557 -26.74 -7.29 18.11
C ASP A 557 -25.81 -8.52 18.02
N LEU A 558 -25.87 -9.27 16.91
CA LEU A 558 -24.98 -10.41 16.67
C LEU A 558 -23.62 -9.92 16.14
N VAL A 559 -22.52 -10.26 16.80
CA VAL A 559 -21.17 -9.81 16.42
C VAL A 559 -20.52 -10.79 15.43
N ALA A 560 -20.22 -10.28 14.23
CA ALA A 560 -19.60 -11.03 13.14
C ALA A 560 -18.06 -10.98 13.14
N PHE A 561 -17.47 -9.89 13.62
CA PHE A 561 -16.02 -9.71 13.74
C PHE A 561 -15.67 -8.56 14.69
N ASP A 562 -14.47 -8.63 15.28
CA ASP A 562 -13.79 -7.51 15.94
C ASP A 562 -12.36 -7.42 15.40
N VAL A 563 -12.01 -6.28 14.79
CA VAL A 563 -10.75 -6.10 14.05
C VAL A 563 -10.05 -4.81 14.50
N ILE A 564 -8.77 -4.92 14.86
CA ILE A 564 -7.85 -3.78 15.08
C ILE A 564 -6.91 -3.70 13.88
N LEU A 565 -6.78 -2.52 13.26
CA LEU A 565 -5.83 -2.29 12.19
C LEU A 565 -5.20 -0.90 12.24
N GLY A 566 -3.95 -0.80 11.79
CA GLY A 566 -3.25 0.47 11.77
C GLY A 566 -1.73 0.34 11.79
N ASP A 567 -1.09 1.50 11.86
CA ASP A 567 0.35 1.64 12.04
C ASP A 567 0.67 1.64 13.54
N LEU A 568 1.34 0.59 14.01
CA LEU A 568 1.71 0.42 15.40
C LEU A 568 3.12 0.96 15.71
N ASN A 569 3.91 1.35 14.70
CA ASN A 569 5.25 1.92 14.85
C ASN A 569 6.24 1.07 15.70
N PHE A 570 5.99 -0.24 15.81
CA PHE A 570 6.89 -1.23 16.40
C PHE A 570 6.86 -2.47 15.51
N ASP A 571 7.97 -3.20 15.40
CA ASP A 571 8.05 -4.42 14.59
C ASP A 571 8.03 -5.71 15.41
N ASN A 572 7.83 -6.85 14.75
CA ASN A 572 7.88 -8.18 15.35
C ASN A 572 9.16 -8.97 14.98
N CYS A 573 10.33 -8.31 14.90
CA CYS A 573 11.61 -8.95 14.61
C CYS A 573 12.85 -8.34 15.30
N SER A 574 12.76 -7.13 15.85
CA SER A 574 13.85 -6.41 16.51
C SER A 574 13.91 -6.69 18.01
N SER A 575 15.08 -6.45 18.62
CA SER A 575 15.24 -6.55 20.08
C SER A 575 14.77 -5.31 20.86
N GLU A 576 14.48 -4.20 20.18
CA GLU A 576 14.15 -2.93 20.84
C GLU A 576 12.63 -2.79 21.05
N ASP A 577 11.84 -3.28 20.09
CA ASP A 577 10.37 -3.32 20.14
C ASP A 577 9.81 -4.51 20.96
N LYS A 578 10.66 -5.15 21.78
CA LYS A 578 10.36 -6.42 22.48
C LYS A 578 9.21 -6.32 23.48
N LEU A 579 9.00 -5.17 24.11
CA LEU A 579 7.96 -5.03 25.15
C LEU A 579 6.57 -5.05 24.51
N GLU A 580 6.45 -4.40 23.35
CA GLU A 580 5.26 -4.33 22.51
C GLU A 580 4.97 -5.68 21.86
N GLN A 581 6.00 -6.36 21.35
CA GLN A 581 5.92 -7.75 20.88
C GLN A 581 5.32 -8.69 21.94
N GLN A 582 5.61 -8.46 23.22
CA GLN A 582 5.14 -9.26 24.35
C GLN A 582 3.83 -8.73 24.99
N HIS A 583 3.19 -7.73 24.38
CA HIS A 583 1.97 -7.11 24.92
C HIS A 583 0.74 -8.03 24.90
N ALA A 584 -0.14 -7.89 25.90
CA ALA A 584 -1.39 -8.66 26.03
C ALA A 584 -2.40 -8.46 24.88
N LEU A 585 -2.16 -7.47 24.01
CA LEU A 585 -2.86 -7.28 22.74
C LEU A 585 -2.85 -8.59 21.93
N PHE A 586 -1.68 -9.21 21.80
CA PHE A 586 -1.48 -10.44 21.02
C PHE A 586 -2.01 -11.71 21.71
N THR A 587 -2.65 -11.57 22.89
CA THR A 587 -3.41 -12.64 23.55
C THR A 587 -4.90 -12.54 23.21
N GLN A 588 -5.45 -11.32 23.11
CA GLN A 588 -6.87 -11.08 22.80
C GLN A 588 -7.13 -10.95 21.28
N TYR A 589 -6.12 -10.56 20.51
CA TYR A 589 -6.19 -10.35 19.07
C TYR A 589 -5.06 -11.09 18.35
N LYS A 590 -5.41 -11.89 17.35
CA LYS A 590 -4.52 -12.73 16.55
C LYS A 590 -3.93 -11.94 15.39
N ASP A 591 -2.63 -12.10 15.17
CA ASP A 591 -1.89 -11.56 14.02
C ASP A 591 -1.65 -12.68 12.99
N PRO A 592 -2.23 -12.60 11.77
CA PRO A 592 -2.04 -13.60 10.71
C PRO A 592 -0.58 -13.88 10.33
N CYS A 593 0.31 -12.89 10.50
CA CYS A 593 1.72 -12.92 10.09
C CYS A 593 2.68 -13.46 11.17
N ARG A 594 2.19 -13.72 12.39
CA ARG A 594 3.02 -13.97 13.57
C ARG A 594 3.15 -15.47 13.88
N LEU A 595 4.34 -15.89 14.30
CA LEU A 595 4.57 -17.16 15.02
C LEU A 595 4.67 -16.92 16.53
N GLY A 596 5.36 -15.85 16.93
CA GLY A 596 5.59 -15.49 18.33
C GLY A 596 6.08 -14.06 18.52
N PRO A 597 6.33 -13.63 19.77
CA PRO A 597 6.90 -12.32 20.07
C PRO A 597 8.34 -12.23 19.54
N GLY A 598 8.55 -11.37 18.53
CA GLY A 598 9.84 -11.25 17.83
C GLY A 598 10.06 -12.31 16.73
N GLU A 599 9.04 -13.12 16.43
CA GLU A 599 9.09 -14.17 15.40
C GLU A 599 7.91 -14.06 14.43
N ASP A 600 8.18 -13.55 13.23
CA ASP A 600 7.26 -13.52 12.10
C ASP A 600 7.35 -14.80 11.25
N LYS A 601 6.24 -15.13 10.58
CA LYS A 601 6.14 -16.24 9.64
C LYS A 601 7.07 -16.03 8.43
N PRO A 602 7.62 -17.09 7.80
CA PRO A 602 8.60 -16.96 6.72
C PRO A 602 8.13 -16.15 5.49
N TRP A 603 6.81 -16.07 5.25
CA TRP A 603 6.20 -15.32 4.16
C TRP A 603 5.83 -13.87 4.53
N ALA A 604 5.84 -13.51 5.81
CA ALA A 604 5.50 -12.16 6.27
C ALA A 604 6.57 -11.16 5.81
N LEU A 605 6.15 -9.92 5.57
CA LEU A 605 6.92 -8.87 4.88
C LEU A 605 6.98 -7.61 5.74
N GLY A 606 8.14 -6.94 5.75
CA GLY A 606 8.26 -5.59 6.30
C GLY A 606 7.41 -4.60 5.51
N THR A 607 6.76 -3.65 6.20
CA THR A 607 5.82 -2.72 5.56
C THR A 607 6.45 -1.35 5.32
N LEU A 608 7.47 -0.97 6.09
CA LEU A 608 8.20 0.30 5.91
C LEU A 608 9.29 0.18 4.83
N LEU A 609 9.14 0.96 3.76
CA LEU A 609 10.11 1.13 2.67
C LEU A 609 11.22 2.11 3.05
N ASP A 610 12.43 1.94 2.52
CA ASP A 610 13.49 2.95 2.65
C ASP A 610 13.12 4.20 1.81
N PRO A 611 12.91 5.38 2.43
CA PRO A 611 12.46 6.57 1.71
C PRO A 611 13.42 7.02 0.59
N SER A 612 14.71 6.70 0.67
CA SER A 612 15.70 7.13 -0.32
C SER A 612 15.47 6.50 -1.70
N GLY A 613 14.96 5.27 -1.75
CA GLY A 613 14.74 4.48 -2.96
C GLY A 613 13.41 4.71 -3.68
N LEU A 614 12.46 5.45 -3.10
CA LEU A 614 11.06 5.58 -3.61
C LEU A 614 10.89 6.06 -5.06
N TYR A 615 11.93 6.61 -5.68
CA TYR A 615 11.94 7.11 -7.06
C TYR A 615 12.88 6.33 -7.99
N ASP A 616 13.45 5.22 -7.53
CA ASP A 616 14.21 4.31 -8.39
C ASP A 616 13.26 3.56 -9.31
N GLU A 617 13.67 3.36 -10.56
CA GLU A 617 12.79 2.95 -11.66
C GLU A 617 12.11 1.59 -11.40
N ASP A 618 12.80 0.68 -10.70
CA ASP A 618 12.30 -0.63 -10.28
C ASP A 618 11.21 -0.62 -9.20
N VAL A 619 10.98 0.50 -8.48
CA VAL A 619 9.96 0.58 -7.40
C VAL A 619 8.87 1.64 -7.61
N THR A 620 8.89 2.37 -8.73
CA THR A 620 7.87 3.40 -9.02
C THR A 620 6.51 2.86 -9.50
N SER A 621 6.44 1.60 -9.95
CA SER A 621 5.19 0.94 -10.39
C SER A 621 4.79 -0.20 -9.45
N ALA A 622 3.50 -0.54 -9.41
CA ALA A 622 2.99 -1.58 -8.52
C ALA A 622 3.56 -2.96 -8.89
N GLU A 623 3.57 -3.28 -10.18
CA GLU A 623 4.07 -4.55 -10.73
C GLU A 623 5.61 -4.65 -10.74
N SER A 624 6.33 -3.54 -10.55
CA SER A 624 7.79 -3.56 -10.36
C SER A 624 8.11 -3.73 -8.87
N LEU A 625 7.50 -2.92 -7.99
CA LEU A 625 7.64 -3.06 -6.54
C LEU A 625 7.20 -4.45 -6.04
N GLN A 626 6.15 -5.06 -6.61
CA GLN A 626 5.76 -6.44 -6.34
C GLN A 626 6.93 -7.43 -6.55
N LYS A 627 7.63 -7.35 -7.68
CA LYS A 627 8.77 -8.22 -8.01
C LYS A 627 9.99 -7.95 -7.12
N VAL A 628 10.20 -6.70 -6.75
CA VAL A 628 11.28 -6.30 -5.81
C VAL A 628 11.01 -6.87 -4.42
N MET A 629 9.75 -6.86 -3.95
CA MET A 629 9.37 -7.44 -2.67
C MET A 629 9.34 -8.98 -2.68
N GLU A 630 9.00 -9.62 -3.80
CA GLU A 630 9.13 -11.09 -3.97
C GLU A 630 10.61 -11.54 -3.87
N ASN A 631 11.57 -10.71 -4.29
CA ASN A 631 13.00 -10.98 -4.25
C ASN A 631 13.64 -10.63 -2.88
N GLU A 632 14.38 -11.56 -2.28
CA GLU A 632 15.05 -11.36 -0.98
C GLU A 632 16.09 -10.23 -1.00
N ASP A 633 16.87 -10.09 -2.09
CA ASP A 633 17.84 -9.00 -2.20
C ASP A 633 17.16 -7.66 -2.51
N GLY A 634 16.01 -7.67 -3.20
CA GLY A 634 15.17 -6.50 -3.38
C GLY A 634 14.55 -5.99 -2.07
N ARG A 635 14.09 -6.91 -1.20
CA ARG A 635 13.69 -6.57 0.17
C ARG A 635 14.81 -5.89 0.95
N LYS A 636 16.04 -6.44 0.90
CA LYS A 636 17.22 -5.87 1.59
C LYS A 636 17.67 -4.49 1.10
N GLU A 637 17.29 -4.10 -0.12
CA GLU A 637 17.63 -2.79 -0.68
C GLU A 637 16.53 -1.74 -0.48
N TYR A 638 15.25 -2.15 -0.42
CA TYR A 638 14.11 -1.23 -0.44
C TYR A 638 13.19 -1.27 0.80
N LEU A 639 13.38 -2.18 1.75
CA LEU A 639 12.70 -2.15 3.06
C LEU A 639 13.64 -1.66 4.17
N VAL A 640 13.09 -0.99 5.17
CA VAL A 640 13.81 -0.67 6.41
C VAL A 640 13.98 -1.94 7.24
N PHE A 641 15.20 -2.16 7.75
CA PHE A 641 15.53 -3.24 8.67
C PHE A 641 15.90 -2.67 10.05
N PRO A 642 15.79 -3.45 11.14
CA PRO A 642 16.22 -3.01 12.47
C PRO A 642 17.68 -2.54 12.48
N PRO A 643 18.00 -1.39 13.10
CA PRO A 643 19.36 -0.86 13.11
C PRO A 643 20.31 -1.78 13.89
N SER A 644 21.44 -2.16 13.29
CA SER A 644 22.44 -2.97 13.99
C SER A 644 23.12 -2.15 15.08
N LYS A 645 23.26 -2.70 16.30
CA LYS A 645 23.78 -2.00 17.50
C LYS A 645 25.21 -1.43 17.39
N ASN A 646 25.93 -1.70 16.29
CA ASN A 646 27.27 -1.20 16.00
C ASN A 646 27.30 -0.12 14.90
N GLN A 647 26.17 0.47 14.51
CA GLN A 647 26.09 1.53 13.48
C GLN A 647 25.53 2.85 14.02
N CYS A 648 26.05 3.96 13.50
CA CYS A 648 25.55 5.29 13.81
C CYS A 648 24.25 5.59 13.01
N PRO A 649 23.33 6.45 13.50
CA PRO A 649 22.03 6.73 12.86
C PRO A 649 22.07 7.51 11.53
N GLY A 650 23.07 7.31 10.68
CA GLY A 650 23.26 8.04 9.42
C GLY A 650 24.08 7.32 8.36
N SER A 651 24.23 5.98 8.45
CA SER A 651 25.06 5.18 7.54
C SER A 651 24.32 4.08 6.78
N SER A 652 23.11 4.36 6.29
CA SER A 652 22.44 3.56 5.23
C SER A 652 23.19 3.71 3.89
N GLN A 653 24.42 3.21 3.83
CA GLN A 653 25.23 3.17 2.61
C GLN A 653 24.74 2.03 1.71
N LYS A 654 23.81 2.38 0.80
CA LYS A 654 23.33 1.53 -0.30
C LYS A 654 24.49 0.76 -0.93
N GLY A 655 24.42 -0.57 -0.92
CA GLY A 655 25.47 -1.48 -1.40
C GLY A 655 26.36 -2.16 -0.34
N ARG A 656 26.27 -1.83 0.95
CA ARG A 656 26.95 -2.61 2.00
C ARG A 656 26.23 -3.93 2.29
N LYS A 657 26.87 -5.06 1.97
CA LYS A 657 26.39 -6.42 2.30
C LYS A 657 26.52 -6.75 3.80
N ILE A 658 25.72 -6.08 4.62
CA ILE A 658 25.47 -6.46 6.02
C ILE A 658 24.58 -7.71 6.03
N PRO A 659 24.75 -8.68 6.95
CA PRO A 659 23.82 -9.80 7.13
C PRO A 659 22.46 -9.35 7.70
N LEU A 660 21.67 -8.66 6.88
CA LEU A 660 20.27 -8.34 7.17
C LEU A 660 19.47 -9.66 7.25
N LYS A 661 18.70 -9.83 8.33
CA LYS A 661 17.98 -11.06 8.67
C LYS A 661 16.49 -10.77 8.79
N GLY A 662 15.64 -11.70 8.34
CA GLY A 662 14.20 -11.46 8.21
C GLY A 662 13.83 -10.75 6.90
N ASN A 663 12.60 -10.24 6.82
CA ASN A 663 12.01 -9.66 5.60
C ASN A 663 11.71 -8.15 5.74
N GLY A 664 12.44 -7.42 6.60
CA GLY A 664 12.21 -5.99 6.91
C GLY A 664 11.33 -5.76 8.14
N ARG A 665 11.15 -4.50 8.54
CA ARG A 665 10.30 -4.10 9.69
C ARG A 665 8.83 -4.04 9.29
N ARG A 666 8.00 -4.90 9.88
CA ARG A 666 6.54 -4.92 9.70
C ARG A 666 5.90 -4.13 10.84
N ILE A 667 5.44 -2.92 10.54
CA ILE A 667 4.87 -1.99 11.54
C ILE A 667 3.38 -1.68 11.30
N ASP A 668 2.85 -2.03 10.13
CA ASP A 668 1.42 -1.99 9.81
C ASP A 668 0.80 -3.37 10.11
N TYR A 669 -0.29 -3.37 10.87
CA TYR A 669 -0.95 -4.60 11.34
C TYR A 669 -2.44 -4.64 10.96
N ILE A 670 -2.95 -5.84 10.76
CA ILE A 670 -4.37 -6.19 10.85
C ILE A 670 -4.48 -7.37 11.81
N LEU A 671 -5.23 -7.17 12.90
CA LEU A 671 -5.41 -8.13 13.98
C LEU A 671 -6.91 -8.39 14.15
N TYR A 672 -7.29 -9.62 14.50
CA TYR A 672 -8.70 -10.01 14.68
C TYR A 672 -8.90 -10.82 15.97
N SER A 673 -10.07 -10.72 16.59
CA SER A 673 -10.44 -11.56 17.73
C SER A 673 -11.52 -12.57 17.35
N ASP A 674 -11.41 -13.77 17.93
CA ASP A 674 -12.49 -14.77 18.02
C ASP A 674 -13.22 -14.73 19.38
N GLU A 675 -12.79 -13.87 20.32
CA GLU A 675 -13.53 -13.62 21.55
C GLU A 675 -14.69 -12.63 21.31
N GLY A 676 -15.83 -12.85 21.97
CA GLY A 676 -16.97 -11.92 21.92
C GLY A 676 -17.76 -11.91 20.59
N LEU A 677 -17.50 -12.85 19.68
CA LEU A 677 -18.33 -13.12 18.51
C LEU A 677 -19.66 -13.79 18.89
N GLN A 678 -20.57 -13.93 17.93
CA GLN A 678 -21.74 -14.80 18.07
C GLN A 678 -21.27 -16.25 18.33
N PRO A 679 -21.79 -16.98 19.35
CA PRO A 679 -21.16 -18.23 19.84
C PRO A 679 -21.06 -19.40 18.85
N ASP A 680 -21.91 -19.44 17.84
CA ASP A 680 -21.95 -20.48 16.81
C ASP A 680 -21.12 -20.10 15.57
N TRP A 681 -20.54 -18.89 15.54
CA TRP A 681 -19.79 -18.35 14.40
C TRP A 681 -18.28 -18.43 14.62
N LYS A 682 -17.59 -18.86 13.56
CA LYS A 682 -16.14 -18.94 13.46
C LYS A 682 -15.63 -17.92 12.44
N LEU A 683 -14.51 -17.28 12.78
CA LEU A 683 -13.86 -16.25 11.97
C LEU A 683 -12.53 -16.79 11.44
N ASP A 684 -12.54 -17.22 10.18
CA ASP A 684 -11.37 -17.80 9.49
C ASP A 684 -10.75 -16.80 8.51
N ILE A 685 -9.44 -16.91 8.29
CA ILE A 685 -8.75 -16.14 7.25
C ILE A 685 -8.93 -16.87 5.91
N GLU A 686 -9.32 -16.15 4.85
CA GLU A 686 -9.30 -16.67 3.47
C GLU A 686 -8.05 -16.20 2.71
N GLU A 687 -7.68 -14.93 2.89
CA GLU A 687 -6.71 -14.21 2.06
C GLU A 687 -5.93 -13.22 2.95
N PHE A 688 -4.60 -13.18 2.83
CA PHE A 688 -3.77 -12.11 3.39
C PHE A 688 -2.86 -11.54 2.30
N SER A 689 -2.72 -10.22 2.23
CA SER A 689 -1.90 -9.58 1.20
C SER A 689 -1.13 -8.35 1.64
N PHE A 690 0.11 -8.25 1.14
CA PHE A 690 0.90 -7.02 1.14
C PHE A 690 0.72 -6.33 -0.21
N VAL A 691 0.16 -5.13 -0.22
CA VAL A 691 -0.31 -4.44 -1.42
C VAL A 691 0.65 -3.32 -1.81
N THR A 692 1.21 -3.46 -3.00
CA THR A 692 2.19 -2.55 -3.60
C THR A 692 1.56 -1.48 -4.50
N GLN A 693 0.22 -1.41 -4.60
CA GLN A 693 -0.47 -0.50 -5.54
C GLN A 693 -0.18 0.99 -5.28
N LEU A 694 0.25 1.37 -4.08
CA LEU A 694 0.66 2.74 -3.76
C LEU A 694 2.15 3.04 -4.01
N ALA A 695 2.85 2.18 -4.76
CA ALA A 695 4.22 2.39 -5.27
C ALA A 695 4.46 3.83 -5.77
N GLY A 696 5.55 4.44 -5.30
CA GLY A 696 5.93 5.83 -5.59
C GLY A 696 5.03 6.91 -4.96
N LEU A 697 4.04 6.56 -4.14
CA LEU A 697 3.12 7.51 -3.50
C LEU A 697 3.24 7.55 -1.97
N THR A 698 3.79 6.53 -1.32
CA THR A 698 4.00 6.46 0.15
C THR A 698 5.18 5.54 0.42
N ASP A 699 5.77 5.68 1.61
CA ASP A 699 6.84 4.86 2.19
C ASP A 699 6.32 3.62 2.94
N HIS A 700 5.01 3.36 2.93
CA HIS A 700 4.43 2.13 3.48
C HIS A 700 3.81 1.22 2.41
N LEU A 701 4.05 -0.08 2.51
CA LEU A 701 3.21 -1.10 1.89
C LEU A 701 1.87 -1.17 2.62
N SER A 702 0.77 -1.17 1.87
CA SER A 702 -0.55 -1.37 2.46
C SER A 702 -0.75 -2.84 2.81
N VAL A 703 -1.49 -3.14 3.88
CA VAL A 703 -1.77 -4.51 4.34
C VAL A 703 -3.26 -4.78 4.18
N ALA A 704 -3.66 -5.96 3.70
CA ALA A 704 -5.07 -6.33 3.58
C ALA A 704 -5.35 -7.79 3.97
N THR A 705 -6.52 -8.05 4.52
CA THR A 705 -6.98 -9.37 4.98
C THR A 705 -8.42 -9.60 4.58
N ARG A 706 -8.77 -10.84 4.21
CA ARG A 706 -10.15 -11.30 4.05
C ARG A 706 -10.47 -12.32 5.13
N LEU A 707 -11.51 -12.05 5.90
CA LEU A 707 -12.00 -12.92 6.96
C LEU A 707 -13.38 -13.47 6.57
N ALA A 708 -13.53 -14.79 6.53
CA ALA A 708 -14.81 -15.47 6.34
C ALA A 708 -15.49 -15.69 7.70
N VAL A 709 -16.80 -15.39 7.76
CA VAL A 709 -17.68 -15.81 8.84
C VAL A 709 -18.41 -17.06 8.39
N SER A 710 -18.36 -18.11 9.22
CA SER A 710 -19.04 -19.39 9.02
C SER A 710 -19.73 -19.84 10.31
N THR A 711 -20.85 -20.55 10.21
CA THR A 711 -21.36 -21.35 11.34
C THR A 711 -20.51 -22.58 11.55
N GLY A 712 -20.19 -22.92 12.80
CA GLY A 712 -19.37 -24.06 13.19
C GLY A 712 -19.99 -25.46 12.96
N GLU A 713 -21.13 -25.55 12.28
CA GLU A 713 -21.69 -26.81 11.79
C GLU A 713 -20.90 -27.28 10.55
N GLU A 714 -19.97 -28.21 10.75
CA GLU A 714 -19.49 -29.05 9.64
C GLU A 714 -20.67 -29.87 9.06
N GLU A 715 -20.73 -29.99 7.74
CA GLU A 715 -21.82 -30.69 7.05
C GLU A 715 -21.79 -32.20 7.36
N PRO A 716 -22.91 -32.81 7.84
CA PRO A 716 -22.94 -34.17 8.42
C PRO A 716 -23.02 -35.33 7.41
#